data_AF-A0A803YIU3-F1
#
_entry.id   AF-A0A803YIU3-F1
#
_cell.length_a   1.000
_cell.length_b   1.000
_cell.length_c   1.000
_cell.angle_alpha   90.00
_cell.angle_beta   90.00
_cell.angle_gamma   90.00
#
_symmetry.space_group_name_H-M   'P 1'
#
loop_
_entity.id
_entity.type
_entity.pdbx_description
1 polymer ?
#
loop_
_entity_poly.entity_id
_entity_poly.type
_entity_poly.pdbx_seq_one_letter_code
_entity_poly.pdbx_strand_id
1 'polypeptide(L)'
;MSVDNKINKIKPLIDYFQSLLLIGCPLLSLSFVTGNLGSQLVEYKEEMYITSDCGKTWRQVFEEEHHILYLDHGGVIVAIKDTSIPLKILKFSIDEGQTWSTHNFTSTSVFVDGLLSEPGDETLVMTVFGHISYRSDWELVKVDFRPSFPRECTDDDYESWELTNLQGDRCIMGQQRSFRKRKISSWCIKGRSFTSALTSKVCECANSDFLCDYGFERSAPLKSQSSKCFADFWFNPEAPPEDCVLGQAYTSSSGYRKVVSNVCEGGVDLQQNLAQHLCPLIAPKGLQISIRGESLAVKPGEDITFIVRQEQGDTLNTKYQVDLGDGFKAIYVNLTMTGEPIRHRYENPGIYRVSVKAENVAGHDESVVFVQVNSPLQALNLEVVPVIGRNQEVNLTAIILPKNPNLTVFYWWIGNNLQPLLTLDSFLVTKFAVTGDVRVTVQASCGNSMLQDSKVVHVFDHFHVLPLKFTKHLDMYNPNIPEWREDIGRVVTRLVAKETNIPEETLMTVVKPGLPTTADLHVLLPANQPKRKRSVTSDKRIAAIKQALNAHNISFFLRGGYWVLVTLADSDSDSQRIGGGSGYWAIVVLFVICLVAVGAFILYKFKRKLPGRNVYAQMHNEKEQEMTSPVNHSEDTQNIIQGEEFIDDDLDSQTSVHPGSL
;
A
#
# COMPACT_ATOMS: atom_id res chain seq x y z
N MET A 1 35.07 33.24 -35.78
CA MET A 1 34.58 33.72 -34.47
C MET A 1 34.36 32.47 -33.64
N SER A 2 35.03 32.31 -32.50
CA SER A 2 35.28 30.96 -31.94
C SER A 2 34.03 30.28 -31.35
N VAL A 3 34.03 28.95 -31.43
CA VAL A 3 32.92 28.07 -30.98
C VAL A 3 33.00 27.79 -29.47
N ASP A 4 34.16 28.07 -28.86
CA ASP A 4 34.54 27.65 -27.50
C ASP A 4 33.62 28.17 -26.39
N ASN A 5 32.86 29.25 -26.63
CA ASN A 5 32.11 29.96 -25.58
C ASN A 5 30.63 29.56 -25.42
N LYS A 6 30.12 28.55 -26.14
CA LYS A 6 28.71 28.09 -26.00
C LYS A 6 28.51 26.70 -25.41
N ILE A 7 29.55 25.89 -25.23
CA ILE A 7 29.47 24.55 -24.62
C ILE A 7 29.52 24.64 -23.08
N ASN A 8 28.63 25.44 -22.46
CA ASN A 8 28.62 25.68 -21.01
C ASN A 8 27.31 25.26 -20.31
N LYS A 9 26.41 24.54 -21.01
CA LYS A 9 25.15 24.01 -20.45
C LYS A 9 24.80 22.58 -20.89
N ILE A 10 25.78 21.75 -21.20
CA ILE A 10 25.59 20.30 -21.41
C ILE A 10 25.99 19.54 -20.13
N LYS A 11 25.53 19.98 -18.95
CA LYS A 11 26.10 19.51 -17.68
C LYS A 11 25.62 18.11 -17.22
N PRO A 12 24.30 17.82 -17.17
CA PRO A 12 23.80 16.58 -16.56
C PRO A 12 24.21 15.30 -17.31
N LEU A 13 24.17 15.30 -18.65
CA LEU A 13 24.58 14.12 -19.43
C LEU A 13 26.10 13.97 -19.55
N ILE A 14 26.85 15.08 -19.59
CA ILE A 14 28.32 15.01 -19.59
C ILE A 14 28.83 14.49 -18.26
N ASP A 15 28.23 14.79 -17.10
CA ASP A 15 28.68 14.23 -15.83
C ASP A 15 28.52 12.69 -15.76
N TYR A 16 27.48 12.13 -16.41
CA TYR A 16 27.26 10.67 -16.50
C TYR A 16 28.15 9.98 -17.55
N PHE A 17 28.45 10.66 -18.67
CA PHE A 17 29.41 10.15 -19.66
C PHE A 17 30.88 10.37 -19.26
N GLN A 18 31.21 11.46 -18.55
CA GLN A 18 32.56 11.71 -18.02
C GLN A 18 32.95 10.69 -16.96
N SER A 19 32.02 10.19 -16.16
CA SER A 19 32.33 9.14 -15.18
C SER A 19 32.73 7.82 -15.85
N LEU A 20 32.20 7.48 -17.03
CA LEU A 20 32.74 6.39 -17.86
C LEU A 20 34.02 6.81 -18.63
N LEU A 21 34.04 7.98 -19.27
CA LEU A 21 35.16 8.44 -20.10
C LEU A 21 36.44 8.71 -19.29
N LEU A 22 36.38 9.22 -18.06
CA LEU A 22 37.57 9.43 -17.22
C LEU A 22 38.26 8.12 -16.79
N ILE A 23 37.50 7.02 -16.80
CA ILE A 23 38.01 5.66 -16.53
C ILE A 23 38.45 4.99 -17.86
N GLY A 24 37.76 5.26 -18.97
CA GLY A 24 38.03 4.68 -20.31
C GLY A 24 38.98 5.44 -21.25
N CYS A 25 39.39 6.67 -20.90
CA CYS A 25 40.25 7.53 -21.72
C CYS A 25 41.60 6.92 -22.20
N PRO A 26 42.27 5.96 -21.50
CA PRO A 26 43.55 5.43 -22.00
C PRO A 26 43.44 4.54 -23.26
N LEU A 27 42.23 4.12 -23.66
CA LEU A 27 41.99 3.41 -24.93
C LEU A 27 41.27 4.26 -25.98
N LEU A 28 40.34 5.15 -25.55
CA LEU A 28 39.63 6.09 -26.44
C LEU A 28 39.97 7.55 -26.07
N SER A 29 41.06 8.09 -26.62
CA SER A 29 41.18 9.55 -26.81
C SER A 29 40.26 10.05 -27.92
N LEU A 30 39.87 9.13 -28.81
CA LEU A 30 39.03 9.31 -29.98
C LEU A 30 37.61 8.80 -29.67
N SER A 31 36.61 9.64 -29.80
CA SER A 31 35.20 9.28 -29.55
C SER A 31 34.27 10.01 -30.52
N PHE A 32 33.27 9.29 -31.04
CA PHE A 32 32.11 9.86 -31.75
C PHE A 32 30.90 9.95 -30.84
N VAL A 33 30.08 10.99 -31.05
CA VAL A 33 28.80 11.20 -30.38
C VAL A 33 27.80 11.77 -31.39
N THR A 34 26.63 11.17 -31.50
CA THR A 34 25.46 11.74 -32.18
C THR A 34 24.75 12.71 -31.23
N GLY A 35 24.39 13.90 -31.69
CA GLY A 35 23.72 14.91 -30.85
C GLY A 35 23.37 16.18 -31.62
N ASN A 36 23.10 17.28 -30.91
CA ASN A 36 22.73 18.55 -31.52
C ASN A 36 23.53 19.73 -30.94
N LEU A 37 23.57 20.83 -31.70
CA LEU A 37 24.13 22.11 -31.22
C LEU A 37 23.01 23.04 -30.74
N GLY A 38 22.73 23.00 -29.43
CA GLY A 38 21.64 23.77 -28.81
C GLY A 38 21.79 23.97 -27.30
N SER A 39 20.72 24.46 -26.66
CA SER A 39 20.61 24.56 -25.20
C SER A 39 20.07 23.29 -24.53
N GLN A 40 19.56 22.36 -25.34
CA GLN A 40 18.95 21.09 -24.95
C GLN A 40 18.98 20.13 -26.16
N LEU A 41 18.89 18.83 -25.93
CA LEU A 41 18.74 17.82 -26.97
C LEU A 41 17.38 17.96 -27.69
N VAL A 42 17.31 17.56 -28.96
CA VAL A 42 16.10 17.56 -29.80
C VAL A 42 16.11 16.36 -30.74
N GLU A 43 14.93 15.81 -31.04
CA GLU A 43 14.77 14.62 -31.91
C GLU A 43 14.92 14.94 -33.41
N TYR A 44 14.62 16.17 -33.83
CA TYR A 44 14.55 16.51 -35.26
C TYR A 44 15.90 16.82 -35.92
N LYS A 45 17.02 16.74 -35.20
CA LYS A 45 18.35 17.09 -35.71
C LYS A 45 19.46 16.31 -35.03
N GLU A 46 20.06 15.38 -35.77
CA GLU A 46 21.07 14.43 -35.30
C GLU A 46 22.36 14.61 -36.09
N GLU A 47 23.27 15.43 -35.55
CA GLU A 47 24.59 15.68 -36.14
C GLU A 47 25.64 14.82 -35.43
N MET A 48 26.58 14.26 -36.18
CA MET A 48 27.68 13.49 -35.60
C MET A 48 28.89 14.37 -35.33
N TYR A 49 29.39 14.31 -34.10
CA TYR A 49 30.56 15.02 -33.63
C TYR A 49 31.67 14.03 -33.24
N ILE A 50 32.91 14.43 -33.47
CA ILE A 50 34.10 13.71 -33.02
C ILE A 50 34.92 14.57 -32.05
N THR A 51 35.53 13.91 -31.07
CA THR A 51 36.64 14.44 -30.28
C THR A 51 37.84 13.50 -30.42
N SER A 52 39.05 14.05 -30.49
CA SER A 52 40.32 13.29 -30.54
C SER A 52 41.26 13.60 -29.38
N ASP A 53 40.75 14.31 -28.37
CA ASP A 53 41.45 14.74 -27.16
C ASP A 53 40.58 14.53 -25.89
N CYS A 54 39.76 13.47 -25.90
CA CYS A 54 38.95 13.04 -24.75
C CYS A 54 37.92 14.09 -24.27
N GLY A 55 37.30 14.80 -25.23
CA GLY A 55 36.18 15.71 -24.99
C GLY A 55 36.54 17.18 -24.79
N LYS A 56 37.81 17.56 -24.99
CA LYS A 56 38.27 18.96 -24.85
C LYS A 56 37.99 19.80 -26.08
N THR A 57 38.21 19.26 -27.28
CA THR A 57 37.81 19.84 -28.55
C THR A 57 36.86 18.91 -29.29
N TRP A 58 35.82 19.52 -29.87
CA TRP A 58 34.78 18.83 -30.63
C TRP A 58 34.71 19.38 -32.04
N ARG A 59 34.51 18.50 -33.02
CA ARG A 59 34.34 18.87 -34.43
C ARG A 59 33.11 18.16 -34.98
N GLN A 60 32.28 18.89 -35.72
CA GLN A 60 31.18 18.29 -36.48
C GLN A 60 31.74 17.56 -37.70
N VAL A 61 31.18 16.39 -38.01
CA VAL A 61 31.65 15.53 -39.11
C VAL A 61 30.54 15.20 -40.10
N PHE A 62 29.36 14.78 -39.61
CA PHE A 62 28.22 14.40 -40.45
C PHE A 62 26.93 15.07 -39.98
N GLU A 63 25.98 15.26 -40.91
CA GLU A 63 24.65 15.87 -40.66
C GLU A 63 23.55 14.85 -40.30
N GLU A 64 23.85 13.56 -40.43
CA GLU A 64 22.96 12.42 -40.19
C GLU A 64 23.78 11.26 -39.62
N GLU A 65 23.12 10.25 -39.05
CA GLU A 65 23.78 9.09 -38.43
C GLU A 65 24.57 8.22 -39.42
N HIS A 66 25.72 7.72 -38.94
CA HIS A 66 26.61 6.81 -39.66
C HIS A 66 27.12 5.76 -38.67
N HIS A 67 27.11 4.48 -39.07
CA HIS A 67 27.84 3.44 -38.36
C HIS A 67 29.35 3.74 -38.41
N ILE A 68 29.98 3.79 -37.24
CA ILE A 68 31.42 4.05 -37.09
C ILE A 68 32.14 2.76 -36.69
N LEU A 69 33.25 2.46 -37.37
CA LEU A 69 34.17 1.38 -37.01
C LEU A 69 35.59 1.94 -36.89
N TYR A 70 36.28 1.57 -35.81
CA TYR A 70 37.70 1.88 -35.61
C TYR A 70 38.55 0.67 -35.97
N LEU A 71 39.71 0.91 -36.60
CA LEU A 71 40.71 -0.10 -36.94
C LEU A 71 42.09 0.38 -36.49
N ASP A 72 43.02 -0.53 -36.21
CA ASP A 72 44.40 -0.24 -35.77
C ASP A 72 44.46 0.75 -34.58
N HIS A 73 43.75 0.42 -33.49
CA HIS A 73 43.54 1.28 -32.32
C HIS A 73 43.14 2.73 -32.68
N GLY A 74 42.16 2.90 -33.58
CA GLY A 74 41.76 4.22 -34.10
C GLY A 74 42.76 4.85 -35.06
N GLY A 75 43.64 4.06 -35.68
CA GLY A 75 44.52 4.47 -36.76
C GLY A 75 43.79 4.64 -38.10
N VAL A 76 42.65 3.97 -38.30
CA VAL A 76 41.69 4.25 -39.37
C VAL A 76 40.29 4.30 -38.76
N ILE A 77 39.51 5.29 -39.19
CA ILE A 77 38.09 5.42 -38.86
C ILE A 77 37.31 5.16 -40.15
N VAL A 78 36.34 4.26 -40.11
CA VAL A 78 35.42 4.03 -41.22
C VAL A 78 34.03 4.47 -40.80
N ALA A 79 33.32 5.13 -41.70
CA ALA A 79 31.95 5.57 -41.53
C ALA A 79 31.09 5.15 -42.73
N ILE A 80 29.98 4.47 -42.47
CA ILE A 80 28.95 4.17 -43.48
C ILE A 80 27.64 4.82 -43.00
N LYS A 81 26.96 5.56 -43.87
CA LYS A 81 25.69 6.22 -43.52
C LYS A 81 24.65 5.17 -43.10
N ASP A 82 24.01 5.37 -41.96
CA ASP A 82 22.84 4.58 -41.57
C ASP A 82 21.63 5.13 -42.32
N THR A 83 20.97 4.30 -43.13
CA THR A 83 19.82 4.72 -43.95
C THR A 83 19.10 3.52 -44.57
N SER A 84 17.78 3.66 -44.75
CA SER A 84 16.90 2.69 -45.41
C SER A 84 17.05 2.63 -46.95
N ILE A 85 18.10 3.24 -47.52
CA ILE A 85 18.37 3.30 -48.96
C ILE A 85 19.68 2.53 -49.25
N PRO A 86 19.70 1.59 -50.21
CA PRO A 86 20.89 0.78 -50.46
C PRO A 86 22.02 1.62 -51.02
N LEU A 87 23.23 1.37 -50.54
CA LEU A 87 24.41 2.20 -50.78
C LEU A 87 25.63 1.34 -51.16
N LYS A 88 26.64 2.00 -51.72
CA LYS A 88 27.92 1.36 -52.12
C LYS A 88 29.16 2.17 -51.79
N ILE A 89 28.96 3.25 -51.02
CA ILE A 89 30.01 4.16 -50.59
C ILE A 89 30.37 3.87 -49.14
N LEU A 90 31.67 3.81 -48.85
CA LEU A 90 32.18 3.99 -47.50
C LEU A 90 32.96 5.30 -47.44
N LYS A 91 32.95 5.95 -46.28
CA LYS A 91 33.86 7.05 -45.97
C LYS A 91 34.93 6.52 -45.02
N PHE A 92 36.16 6.99 -45.15
CA PHE A 92 37.22 6.67 -44.20
C PHE A 92 38.12 7.87 -43.93
N SER A 93 38.71 7.91 -42.74
CA SER A 93 39.68 8.91 -42.29
C SER A 93 40.88 8.21 -41.67
N ILE A 94 42.07 8.77 -41.89
CA ILE A 94 43.35 8.27 -41.37
C ILE A 94 44.07 9.27 -40.46
N ASP A 95 43.43 10.43 -40.22
CA ASP A 95 43.97 11.61 -39.54
C ASP A 95 43.08 12.07 -38.37
N GLU A 96 42.44 11.09 -37.71
CA GLU A 96 41.54 11.29 -36.56
C GLU A 96 40.27 12.09 -36.89
N GLY A 97 39.68 11.83 -38.06
CA GLY A 97 38.40 12.40 -38.48
C GLY A 97 38.49 13.81 -39.05
N GLN A 98 39.68 14.31 -39.36
CA GLN A 98 39.89 15.67 -39.86
C GLN A 98 39.66 15.78 -41.37
N THR A 99 40.09 14.77 -42.14
CA THR A 99 39.78 14.64 -43.56
C THR A 99 39.17 13.28 -43.85
N TRP A 100 38.23 13.25 -44.80
CA TRP A 100 37.45 12.07 -45.14
C TRP A 100 37.54 11.79 -46.63
N SER A 101 37.91 10.55 -46.96
CA SER A 101 37.95 10.02 -48.31
C SER A 101 36.76 9.10 -48.55
N THR A 102 36.14 9.20 -49.72
CA THR A 102 35.02 8.32 -50.12
C THR A 102 35.50 7.24 -51.06
N HIS A 103 35.12 5.99 -50.82
CA HIS A 103 35.49 4.84 -51.64
C HIS A 103 34.26 3.99 -51.99
N ASN A 104 34.22 3.45 -53.21
CA ASN A 104 33.17 2.52 -53.63
C ASN A 104 33.58 1.09 -53.24
N PHE A 105 33.03 0.56 -52.14
CA PHE A 105 33.44 -0.75 -51.60
C PHE A 105 32.85 -1.95 -52.35
N THR A 106 31.80 -1.72 -53.14
CA THR A 106 31.15 -2.73 -53.99
C THR A 106 30.63 -2.08 -55.28
N SER A 107 30.42 -2.87 -56.31
CA SER A 107 29.84 -2.42 -57.59
C SER A 107 28.32 -2.21 -57.50
N THR A 108 27.64 -3.04 -56.72
CA THR A 108 26.18 -3.09 -56.54
C THR A 108 25.79 -2.37 -55.25
N SER A 109 24.64 -1.69 -55.22
CA SER A 109 24.15 -1.07 -53.97
C SER A 109 23.60 -2.14 -53.01
N VAL A 110 24.03 -2.10 -51.75
CA VAL A 110 23.70 -3.07 -50.69
C VAL A 110 23.01 -2.33 -49.54
N PHE A 111 22.00 -2.94 -48.93
CA PHE A 111 21.46 -2.53 -47.63
C PHE A 111 22.43 -3.05 -46.56
N VAL A 112 23.03 -2.14 -45.79
CA VAL A 112 24.05 -2.49 -44.78
C VAL A 112 23.35 -2.83 -43.47
N ASP A 113 23.51 -4.06 -43.01
CA ASP A 113 22.96 -4.52 -41.73
C ASP A 113 23.98 -4.41 -40.58
N GLY A 114 25.29 -4.33 -40.90
CA GLY A 114 26.30 -4.03 -39.90
C GLY A 114 27.77 -4.09 -40.36
N LEU A 115 28.65 -3.80 -39.41
CA LEU A 115 30.10 -3.70 -39.56
C LEU A 115 30.82 -4.55 -38.50
N LEU A 116 31.90 -5.23 -38.87
CA LEU A 116 32.76 -5.99 -37.95
C LEU A 116 34.24 -5.75 -38.23
N SER A 117 35.05 -5.61 -37.17
CA SER A 117 36.52 -5.70 -37.20
C SER A 117 37.00 -7.14 -36.92
N GLU A 118 38.26 -7.41 -37.24
CA GLU A 118 38.95 -8.61 -36.74
C GLU A 118 39.22 -8.47 -35.22
N PRO A 119 39.01 -9.52 -34.40
CA PRO A 119 39.21 -9.44 -32.95
C PRO A 119 40.61 -8.95 -32.55
N GLY A 120 40.65 -8.01 -31.61
CA GLY A 120 41.87 -7.40 -31.08
C GLY A 120 42.05 -5.93 -31.48
N ASP A 121 41.37 -5.46 -32.54
CA ASP A 121 41.41 -4.07 -33.06
C ASP A 121 42.81 -3.55 -33.45
N GLU A 122 43.80 -4.45 -33.52
CA GLU A 122 45.18 -4.24 -33.97
C GLU A 122 45.32 -4.28 -35.49
N THR A 123 44.27 -4.71 -36.22
CA THR A 123 44.34 -4.98 -37.66
C THR A 123 43.50 -3.99 -38.48
N LEU A 124 43.73 -4.02 -39.79
CA LEU A 124 43.16 -3.11 -40.77
C LEU A 124 42.16 -3.82 -41.71
N VAL A 125 41.56 -4.90 -41.21
CA VAL A 125 40.57 -5.70 -41.93
C VAL A 125 39.19 -5.47 -41.31
N MET A 126 38.23 -5.10 -42.15
CA MET A 126 36.82 -5.01 -41.76
C MET A 126 35.94 -5.87 -42.68
N THR A 127 34.78 -6.25 -42.18
CA THR A 127 33.72 -6.92 -42.95
C THR A 127 32.45 -6.09 -42.86
N VAL A 128 31.94 -5.67 -44.02
CA VAL A 128 30.56 -5.16 -44.16
C VAL A 128 29.68 -6.36 -44.46
N PHE A 129 28.55 -6.51 -43.75
CA PHE A 129 27.55 -7.53 -44.07
C PHE A 129 26.19 -6.88 -44.31
N GLY A 130 25.43 -7.45 -45.24
CA GLY A 130 24.18 -6.86 -45.69
C GLY A 130 23.45 -7.71 -46.73
N HIS A 131 22.45 -7.13 -47.37
CA HIS A 131 21.66 -7.77 -48.41
C HIS A 131 21.44 -6.85 -49.61
N ILE A 132 21.46 -7.39 -50.84
CA ILE A 132 21.28 -6.59 -52.08
C ILE A 132 19.82 -6.13 -52.25
N SER A 133 18.87 -6.93 -51.76
CA SER A 133 17.44 -6.61 -51.74
C SER A 133 16.74 -7.43 -50.66
N TYR A 134 15.53 -7.03 -50.24
CA TYR A 134 14.69 -7.75 -49.26
C TYR A 134 14.34 -9.22 -49.61
N ARG A 135 14.76 -9.72 -50.78
CA ARG A 135 14.59 -11.12 -51.22
C ARG A 135 15.89 -11.77 -51.71
N SER A 136 17.03 -11.13 -51.46
CA SER A 136 18.36 -11.61 -51.85
C SER A 136 19.02 -12.37 -50.71
N ASP A 137 19.97 -13.23 -51.07
CA ASP A 137 20.91 -13.82 -50.12
C ASP A 137 21.83 -12.74 -49.50
N TRP A 138 22.46 -13.09 -48.38
CA TRP A 138 23.44 -12.24 -47.68
C TRP A 138 24.70 -12.03 -48.51
N GLU A 139 25.21 -10.79 -48.55
CA GLU A 139 26.50 -10.43 -49.12
C GLU A 139 27.45 -9.98 -48.01
N LEU A 140 28.69 -10.48 -48.03
CA LEU A 140 29.75 -10.08 -47.11
C LEU A 140 30.91 -9.49 -47.91
N VAL A 141 31.21 -8.21 -47.68
CA VAL A 141 32.31 -7.50 -48.33
C VAL A 141 33.45 -7.31 -47.34
N LYS A 142 34.54 -8.04 -47.54
CA LYS A 142 35.79 -7.85 -46.81
C LYS A 142 36.57 -6.69 -47.42
N VAL A 143 36.84 -5.66 -46.62
CA VAL A 143 37.70 -4.53 -46.99
C VAL A 143 39.02 -4.64 -46.21
N ASP A 144 40.14 -4.49 -46.91
CA ASP A 144 41.49 -4.63 -46.37
C ASP A 144 42.27 -3.34 -46.62
N PHE A 145 42.50 -2.56 -45.56
CA PHE A 145 43.25 -1.30 -45.65
C PHE A 145 44.77 -1.47 -45.61
N ARG A 146 45.29 -2.67 -45.31
CA ARG A 146 46.74 -2.92 -45.19
C ARG A 146 47.57 -2.47 -46.41
N PRO A 147 47.12 -2.63 -47.69
CA PRO A 147 47.87 -2.15 -48.85
C PRO A 147 48.14 -0.64 -48.86
N SER A 148 47.34 0.16 -48.13
CA SER A 148 47.53 1.62 -48.00
C SER A 148 48.59 2.02 -46.97
N PHE A 149 49.03 1.09 -46.11
CA PHE A 149 49.99 1.34 -45.04
C PHE A 149 51.25 0.49 -45.25
N PRO A 150 52.32 1.04 -45.85
CA PRO A 150 53.44 0.26 -46.36
C PRO A 150 54.38 -0.34 -45.29
N ARG A 151 54.19 0.01 -44.01
CA ARG A 151 55.06 -0.40 -42.90
C ARG A 151 54.36 -0.25 -41.54
N GLU A 152 54.95 -0.89 -40.53
CA GLU A 152 54.63 -0.66 -39.11
C GLU A 152 55.22 0.69 -38.63
N CYS A 153 54.64 1.24 -37.56
CA CYS A 153 55.06 2.50 -36.95
C CYS A 153 56.28 2.29 -36.03
N THR A 154 57.21 3.25 -36.05
CA THR A 154 58.32 3.35 -35.10
C THR A 154 58.03 4.45 -34.07
N ASP A 155 58.83 4.54 -33.00
CA ASP A 155 58.65 5.60 -31.98
C ASP A 155 58.68 7.03 -32.58
N ASP A 156 59.45 7.23 -33.67
CA ASP A 156 59.55 8.51 -34.38
C ASP A 156 58.27 8.90 -35.16
N ASP A 157 57.35 7.96 -35.40
CA ASP A 157 56.06 8.25 -36.06
C ASP A 157 55.01 8.84 -35.13
N TYR A 158 55.30 8.88 -33.82
CA TYR A 158 54.40 9.40 -32.81
C TYR A 158 54.79 10.80 -32.34
N GLU A 159 53.80 11.55 -31.88
CA GLU A 159 53.94 12.78 -31.13
C GLU A 159 53.31 12.63 -29.74
N SER A 160 53.84 13.35 -28.75
CA SER A 160 53.35 13.33 -27.38
C SER A 160 52.18 14.29 -27.20
N TRP A 161 51.02 13.77 -26.80
CA TRP A 161 49.86 14.55 -26.41
C TRP A 161 49.70 14.51 -24.89
N GLU A 162 49.64 15.68 -24.25
CA GLU A 162 49.39 15.79 -22.80
C GLU A 162 47.88 15.88 -22.54
N LEU A 163 47.37 15.00 -21.68
CA LEU A 163 45.98 15.06 -21.26
C LEU A 163 45.76 16.30 -20.38
N THR A 164 44.73 17.08 -20.71
CA THR A 164 44.35 18.29 -19.97
C THR A 164 42.84 18.42 -19.86
N ASN A 165 42.35 18.98 -18.77
CA ASN A 165 40.93 19.31 -18.64
C ASN A 165 40.57 20.58 -19.46
N LEU A 166 39.30 20.97 -19.42
CA LEU A 166 38.79 22.16 -20.12
C LEU A 166 39.45 23.48 -19.66
N GLN A 167 39.97 23.51 -18.43
CA GLN A 167 40.68 24.66 -17.84
C GLN A 167 42.19 24.64 -18.15
N GLY A 168 42.70 23.59 -18.79
CA GLY A 168 44.13 23.43 -19.11
C GLY A 168 44.98 22.80 -18.01
N ASP A 169 44.37 22.36 -16.90
CA ASP A 169 45.08 21.61 -15.85
C ASP A 169 45.44 20.21 -16.34
N ARG A 170 46.61 19.74 -15.90
CA ARG A 170 47.25 18.48 -16.26
C ARG A 170 47.11 17.42 -15.15
N CYS A 171 46.83 17.83 -13.91
CA CYS A 171 46.70 16.92 -12.77
C CYS A 171 45.27 16.36 -12.67
N ILE A 172 45.00 15.28 -13.39
CA ILE A 172 43.69 14.63 -13.40
C ILE A 172 43.78 13.34 -12.56
N MET A 173 42.91 13.19 -11.56
CA MET A 173 42.95 12.06 -10.60
C MET A 173 44.31 11.93 -9.89
N GLY A 174 44.94 13.06 -9.57
CA GLY A 174 46.26 13.11 -8.94
C GLY A 174 47.44 12.74 -9.85
N GLN A 175 47.25 12.75 -11.18
CA GLN A 175 48.25 12.24 -12.12
C GLN A 175 48.30 13.06 -13.43
N GLN A 176 49.51 13.40 -13.86
CA GLN A 176 49.79 13.92 -15.20
C GLN A 176 50.01 12.74 -16.15
N ARG A 177 49.19 12.65 -17.20
CA ARG A 177 49.25 11.59 -18.21
C ARG A 177 49.60 12.18 -19.57
N SER A 178 50.55 11.57 -20.25
CA SER A 178 50.86 11.84 -21.65
C SER A 178 50.73 10.58 -22.49
N PHE A 179 50.16 10.73 -23.67
CA PHE A 179 49.83 9.66 -24.61
C PHE A 179 50.54 9.86 -25.96
N ARG A 180 50.69 8.77 -26.71
CA ARG A 180 51.21 8.76 -28.08
C ARG A 180 50.09 8.95 -29.10
N LYS A 181 50.20 9.95 -29.97
CA LYS A 181 49.34 10.13 -31.14
C LYS A 181 50.16 9.93 -32.42
N ARG A 182 49.59 9.32 -33.47
CA ARG A 182 50.32 9.10 -34.74
C ARG A 182 50.37 10.42 -35.50
N LYS A 183 51.55 10.84 -35.96
CA LYS A 183 51.71 12.05 -36.77
C LYS A 183 50.89 11.94 -38.06
N ILE A 184 50.19 13.01 -38.43
CA ILE A 184 49.34 13.06 -39.64
C ILE A 184 50.16 12.75 -40.92
N SER A 185 51.45 13.10 -40.94
CA SER A 185 52.38 12.80 -42.02
C SER A 185 52.91 11.36 -42.07
N SER A 186 52.64 10.54 -41.05
CA SER A 186 53.21 9.19 -40.88
C SER A 186 52.18 8.12 -41.21
N TRP A 187 52.29 7.52 -42.39
CA TRP A 187 51.41 6.47 -42.87
C TRP A 187 51.98 5.09 -42.50
N CYS A 188 51.62 4.63 -41.31
CA CYS A 188 52.07 3.36 -40.75
C CYS A 188 51.00 2.70 -39.86
N ILE A 189 51.13 1.38 -39.68
CA ILE A 189 50.26 0.55 -38.82
C ILE A 189 50.78 0.60 -37.38
N LYS A 190 49.94 0.88 -36.38
CA LYS A 190 50.33 0.88 -34.96
C LYS A 190 50.60 -0.54 -34.45
N GLY A 191 49.71 -1.48 -34.79
CA GLY A 191 49.88 -2.92 -34.54
C GLY A 191 49.90 -3.34 -33.07
N ARG A 192 50.18 -4.64 -32.85
CA ARG A 192 50.02 -5.34 -31.56
C ARG A 192 50.84 -4.79 -30.39
N SER A 193 51.99 -4.18 -30.69
CA SER A 193 52.90 -3.62 -29.70
C SER A 193 52.55 -2.18 -29.32
N PHE A 194 51.44 -1.62 -29.80
CA PHE A 194 51.06 -0.25 -29.52
C PHE A 194 50.69 -0.05 -28.03
N THR A 195 51.43 0.84 -27.37
CA THR A 195 51.09 1.33 -26.03
C THR A 195 50.69 2.80 -26.11
N SER A 196 49.48 3.13 -25.67
CA SER A 196 48.97 4.50 -25.73
C SER A 196 49.64 5.43 -24.73
N ALA A 197 49.86 4.97 -23.50
CA ALA A 197 50.44 5.75 -22.41
C ALA A 197 51.97 5.84 -22.53
N LEU A 198 52.50 7.07 -22.62
CA LEU A 198 53.94 7.35 -22.70
C LEU A 198 54.54 7.59 -21.32
N THR A 199 53.94 8.50 -20.55
CA THR A 199 54.47 8.98 -19.27
C THR A 199 53.34 9.18 -18.29
N SER A 200 53.56 8.75 -17.05
CA SER A 200 52.65 8.97 -15.93
C SER A 200 53.42 9.53 -14.75
N LYS A 201 53.06 10.72 -14.29
CA LYS A 201 53.69 11.41 -13.16
C LYS A 201 52.67 11.77 -12.10
N VAL A 202 52.94 11.41 -10.85
CA VAL A 202 52.08 11.73 -9.70
C VAL A 202 52.12 13.23 -9.40
N CYS A 203 50.98 13.79 -9.00
CA CYS A 203 50.82 15.17 -8.52
C CYS A 203 50.71 15.22 -6.99
N GLU A 204 51.04 16.38 -6.43
CA GLU A 204 50.65 16.73 -5.05
C GLU A 204 49.13 16.84 -4.94
N CYS A 205 48.55 16.43 -3.81
CA CYS A 205 47.11 16.52 -3.60
C CYS A 205 46.65 17.97 -3.44
N ALA A 206 45.55 18.31 -4.10
CA ALA A 206 44.88 19.60 -3.99
C ALA A 206 43.44 19.44 -3.46
N ASN A 207 42.78 20.54 -3.11
CA ASN A 207 41.40 20.54 -2.62
C ASN A 207 40.40 19.90 -3.61
N SER A 208 40.73 19.82 -4.90
CA SER A 208 39.95 19.15 -5.95
C SER A 208 39.99 17.62 -5.87
N ASP A 209 41.00 17.05 -5.23
CA ASP A 209 41.18 15.59 -5.08
C ASP A 209 40.36 15.00 -3.92
N PHE A 210 39.56 15.84 -3.25
CA PHE A 210 38.66 15.46 -2.16
C PHE A 210 37.21 15.83 -2.48
N LEU A 211 36.29 14.95 -2.08
CA LEU A 211 34.84 15.17 -2.09
C LEU A 211 34.30 15.13 -0.66
N CYS A 212 33.04 15.54 -0.49
CA CYS A 212 32.39 15.40 0.81
C CYS A 212 32.13 13.93 1.14
N ASP A 213 32.18 13.63 2.43
CA ASP A 213 31.88 12.30 2.96
C ASP A 213 30.38 12.15 3.29
N TYR A 214 29.95 10.97 3.72
CA TYR A 214 28.57 10.69 4.10
C TYR A 214 28.07 11.68 5.18
N GLY A 215 26.90 12.29 4.93
CA GLY A 215 26.31 13.29 5.84
C GLY A 215 26.83 14.71 5.66
N PHE A 216 27.72 14.98 4.69
CA PHE A 216 28.26 16.31 4.41
C PHE A 216 27.95 16.79 3.00
N GLU A 217 27.49 18.04 2.89
CA GLU A 217 27.19 18.70 1.62
C GLU A 217 28.13 19.88 1.33
N ARG A 218 28.25 20.23 0.04
CA ARG A 218 28.99 21.40 -0.43
C ARG A 218 28.14 22.65 -0.27
N SER A 219 28.65 23.66 0.45
CA SER A 219 27.99 24.96 0.53
C SER A 219 27.73 25.55 -0.86
N ALA A 220 26.53 26.11 -1.07
CA ALA A 220 26.18 26.83 -2.29
C ALA A 220 27.24 27.91 -2.63
N PRO A 221 27.59 28.10 -3.93
CA PRO A 221 28.73 28.92 -4.32
C PRO A 221 28.45 30.42 -4.20
N LEU A 222 28.53 30.96 -2.98
CA LEU A 222 28.86 32.37 -2.80
C LEU A 222 30.27 32.61 -3.36
N LYS A 223 30.38 33.60 -4.25
CA LYS A 223 31.41 33.73 -5.30
C LYS A 223 32.86 34.00 -4.86
N SER A 224 33.27 33.63 -3.64
CA SER A 224 34.59 33.99 -3.10
C SER A 224 35.24 32.98 -2.13
N GLN A 225 34.63 31.82 -1.86
CA GLN A 225 35.27 30.78 -1.04
C GLN A 225 35.33 29.44 -1.79
N SER A 226 36.46 28.73 -1.59
CA SER A 226 36.61 27.32 -1.98
C SER A 226 35.47 26.51 -1.35
N SER A 227 34.79 25.69 -2.15
CA SER A 227 33.67 24.87 -1.68
C SER A 227 34.09 23.99 -0.52
N LYS A 228 33.55 24.28 0.67
CA LYS A 228 33.76 23.49 1.88
C LYS A 228 32.58 22.54 2.09
N CYS A 229 32.89 21.38 2.64
CA CYS A 229 31.92 20.40 3.11
C CYS A 229 31.45 20.77 4.53
N PHE A 230 30.15 20.74 4.76
CA PHE A 230 29.50 20.98 6.06
C PHE A 230 28.52 19.85 6.35
N ALA A 231 28.39 19.45 7.62
CA ALA A 231 27.41 18.45 8.01
C ALA A 231 25.99 18.98 7.73
N ASP A 232 25.17 18.14 7.09
CA ASP A 232 23.79 18.47 6.77
C ASP A 232 22.87 18.29 7.99
N PHE A 233 21.69 18.91 8.00
CA PHE A 233 20.85 19.10 9.19
C PHE A 233 20.40 17.79 9.87
N TRP A 234 20.37 16.68 9.13
CA TRP A 234 19.97 15.35 9.61
C TRP A 234 21.15 14.52 10.14
N PHE A 235 22.39 14.92 9.85
CA PHE A 235 23.59 14.16 10.22
C PHE A 235 24.30 14.80 11.41
N ASN A 236 24.49 14.03 12.48
CA ASN A 236 25.32 14.44 13.61
C ASN A 236 26.70 13.75 13.55
N PRO A 237 27.81 14.46 13.27
CA PRO A 237 29.15 13.87 13.23
C PRO A 237 29.67 13.41 14.60
N GLU A 238 29.03 13.82 15.71
CA GLU A 238 29.35 13.37 17.07
C GLU A 238 28.62 12.08 17.46
N ALA A 239 27.65 11.62 16.66
CA ALA A 239 26.92 10.38 16.96
C ALA A 239 27.80 9.14 16.68
N PRO A 240 27.75 8.10 17.53
CA PRO A 240 28.39 6.83 17.23
C PRO A 240 27.66 6.14 16.05
N PRO A 241 28.37 5.29 15.27
CA PRO A 241 27.73 4.46 14.25
C PRO A 241 26.72 3.48 14.87
N GLU A 242 25.77 2.99 14.05
CA GLU A 242 24.70 2.10 14.52
C GLU A 242 25.26 0.79 15.12
N ASP A 243 26.27 0.20 14.47
CA ASP A 243 26.96 -1.03 14.90
C ASP A 243 28.13 -0.79 15.88
N CYS A 244 28.10 0.27 16.70
CA CYS A 244 29.18 0.53 17.67
C CYS A 244 29.16 -0.45 18.85
N VAL A 245 29.93 -1.53 18.78
CA VAL A 245 30.06 -2.51 19.88
C VAL A 245 30.98 -1.96 20.98
N LEU A 246 30.55 -2.06 22.24
CA LEU A 246 31.29 -1.58 23.41
C LEU A 246 32.72 -2.13 23.44
N GLY A 247 33.70 -1.23 23.59
CA GLY A 247 35.13 -1.57 23.62
C GLY A 247 35.82 -1.58 22.25
N GLN A 248 35.07 -1.48 21.14
CA GLN A 248 35.66 -1.12 19.85
C GLN A 248 35.95 0.38 19.78
N ALA A 249 36.74 0.78 18.78
CA ALA A 249 36.98 2.17 18.44
C ALA A 249 36.48 2.46 17.02
N TYR A 250 35.85 3.62 16.83
CA TYR A 250 35.39 4.12 15.54
C TYR A 250 36.12 5.42 15.17
N THR A 251 36.29 5.67 13.88
CA THR A 251 36.87 6.91 13.36
C THR A 251 35.76 7.86 12.92
N SER A 252 35.70 9.05 13.52
CA SER A 252 34.83 10.12 13.01
C SER A 252 35.42 10.74 11.75
N SER A 253 34.56 11.11 10.79
CA SER A 253 34.99 11.74 9.54
C SER A 253 35.25 13.24 9.73
N SER A 254 36.25 13.77 9.03
CA SER A 254 36.48 15.23 8.92
C SER A 254 35.47 15.93 8.01
N GLY A 255 34.55 15.18 7.39
CA GLY A 255 33.61 15.64 6.38
C GLY A 255 34.15 15.61 4.95
N TYR A 256 35.41 15.20 4.77
CA TYR A 256 36.08 15.04 3.49
C TYR A 256 36.59 13.61 3.33
N ARG A 257 36.53 13.10 2.09
CA ARG A 257 37.20 11.87 1.68
C ARG A 257 37.94 12.08 0.37
N LYS A 258 39.12 11.44 0.23
CA LYS A 258 39.86 11.44 -1.04
C LYS A 258 39.00 10.79 -2.12
N VAL A 259 39.06 11.31 -3.34
CA VAL A 259 38.41 10.70 -4.50
C VAL A 259 38.95 9.27 -4.67
N VAL A 260 38.04 8.29 -4.78
CA VAL A 260 38.41 6.88 -4.92
C VAL A 260 39.25 6.69 -6.19
N SER A 261 40.30 5.88 -6.10
CA SER A 261 41.30 5.68 -7.15
C SER A 261 42.16 6.90 -7.51
N ASN A 262 42.12 7.99 -6.73
CA ASN A 262 43.02 9.13 -6.90
C ASN A 262 44.39 8.85 -6.26
N VAL A 263 45.45 8.99 -7.07
CA VAL A 263 46.82 8.59 -6.72
C VAL A 263 47.74 9.77 -6.36
N CYS A 264 47.20 10.96 -6.06
CA CYS A 264 48.03 12.09 -5.59
C CYS A 264 48.78 11.74 -4.30
N GLU A 265 49.97 12.30 -4.12
CA GLU A 265 50.87 12.07 -2.98
C GLU A 265 51.40 13.39 -2.40
N GLY A 266 51.35 13.56 -1.08
CA GLY A 266 51.73 14.83 -0.43
C GLY A 266 50.73 15.96 -0.75
N GLY A 267 51.17 17.21 -0.59
CA GLY A 267 50.30 18.38 -0.77
C GLY A 267 49.31 18.58 0.37
N VAL A 268 48.04 18.86 0.05
CA VAL A 268 46.96 19.06 1.02
C VAL A 268 46.31 17.72 1.38
N ASP A 269 46.12 17.50 2.67
CA ASP A 269 45.35 16.37 3.21
C ASP A 269 44.18 16.88 4.06
N LEU A 270 42.96 16.76 3.53
CA LEU A 270 41.73 17.16 4.23
C LEU A 270 41.17 16.05 5.14
N GLN A 271 41.79 14.87 5.15
CA GLN A 271 41.44 13.74 6.02
C GLN A 271 42.32 13.68 7.28
N GLN A 272 43.35 14.52 7.40
CA GLN A 272 44.42 14.37 8.39
C GLN A 272 44.00 14.46 9.89
N ASN A 273 42.74 14.78 10.17
CA ASN A 273 42.16 14.91 11.53
C ASN A 273 41.06 13.87 11.83
N LEU A 274 41.20 12.62 11.36
CA LEU A 274 40.33 11.52 11.80
C LEU A 274 40.52 11.26 13.30
N ALA A 275 39.56 11.65 14.13
CA ALA A 275 39.60 11.35 15.55
C ALA A 275 39.11 9.91 15.81
N GLN A 276 39.89 9.14 16.57
CA GLN A 276 39.46 7.83 17.07
C GLN A 276 38.70 8.00 18.38
N HIS A 277 37.46 7.52 18.40
CA HIS A 277 36.58 7.52 19.56
C HIS A 277 36.34 6.08 20.02
N LEU A 278 36.26 5.86 21.33
CA LEU A 278 35.79 4.58 21.86
C LEU A 278 34.26 4.50 21.72
N CYS A 279 33.73 3.34 21.33
CA CYS A 279 32.29 3.12 21.30
C CYS A 279 31.70 3.30 22.71
N PRO A 280 30.75 4.24 22.91
CA PRO A 280 30.05 4.38 24.17
C PRO A 280 29.06 3.22 24.35
N LEU A 281 28.53 3.05 25.57
CA LEU A 281 27.36 2.19 25.76
C LEU A 281 26.13 2.86 25.14
N ILE A 282 25.51 2.22 24.15
CA ILE A 282 24.33 2.74 23.47
C ILE A 282 23.07 2.20 24.17
N ALA A 283 22.11 3.09 24.45
CA ALA A 283 20.80 2.73 25.01
C ALA A 283 19.99 1.87 24.02
N PRO A 284 19.15 0.92 24.49
CA PRO A 284 18.28 0.16 23.60
C PRO A 284 17.31 1.10 22.87
N LYS A 285 17.08 0.85 21.58
CA LYS A 285 16.03 1.50 20.77
C LYS A 285 15.46 0.53 19.74
N GLY A 286 14.25 0.84 19.28
CA GLY A 286 13.55 0.02 18.29
C GLY A 286 13.15 -1.33 18.89
N LEU A 287 12.75 -1.33 20.16
CA LEU A 287 12.26 -2.55 20.81
C LEU A 287 10.90 -2.93 20.22
N GLN A 288 10.84 -4.12 19.62
CA GLN A 288 9.62 -4.67 19.02
C GLN A 288 9.32 -6.04 19.60
N ILE A 289 8.15 -6.22 20.21
CA ILE A 289 7.57 -7.55 20.45
C ILE A 289 6.60 -7.93 19.32
N SER A 290 6.74 -9.15 18.84
CA SER A 290 5.91 -9.76 17.79
C SER A 290 5.52 -11.18 18.19
N ILE A 291 4.51 -11.74 17.51
CA ILE A 291 4.11 -13.14 17.65
C ILE A 291 4.65 -13.90 16.44
N ARG A 292 4.98 -15.18 16.62
CA ARG A 292 5.42 -16.06 15.53
C ARG A 292 4.21 -16.45 14.66
N GLY A 293 3.92 -15.59 13.70
CA GLY A 293 2.75 -15.65 12.83
C GLY A 293 1.96 -14.34 12.91
N GLU A 294 1.26 -13.96 11.85
CA GLU A 294 0.66 -12.63 11.70
C GLU A 294 -0.64 -12.42 12.48
N SER A 295 -1.16 -13.45 13.17
CA SER A 295 -2.41 -13.33 13.94
C SER A 295 -2.16 -12.98 15.40
N LEU A 296 -2.76 -11.87 15.83
CA LEU A 296 -2.88 -11.45 17.23
C LEU A 296 -4.05 -12.14 17.97
N ALA A 297 -4.82 -12.99 17.27
CA ALA A 297 -5.96 -13.71 17.82
C ALA A 297 -5.64 -15.21 17.99
N VAL A 298 -5.84 -15.72 19.20
CA VAL A 298 -5.41 -17.07 19.62
C VAL A 298 -6.56 -17.78 20.33
N LYS A 299 -6.62 -19.11 20.24
CA LYS A 299 -7.63 -19.90 20.98
C LYS A 299 -7.17 -20.18 22.40
N PRO A 300 -8.08 -20.27 23.38
CA PRO A 300 -7.74 -20.75 24.72
C PRO A 300 -7.05 -22.12 24.66
N GLY A 301 -5.91 -22.25 25.32
CA GLY A 301 -5.09 -23.46 25.35
C GLY A 301 -4.18 -23.69 24.13
N GLU A 302 -4.06 -22.72 23.22
CA GLU A 302 -3.13 -22.77 22.08
C GLU A 302 -1.75 -22.20 22.48
N ASP A 303 -0.67 -22.79 21.96
CA ASP A 303 0.71 -22.39 22.27
C ASP A 303 1.08 -21.13 21.46
N ILE A 304 1.10 -19.96 22.12
CA ILE A 304 1.58 -18.71 21.54
C ILE A 304 3.10 -18.60 21.70
N THR A 305 3.77 -17.97 20.73
CA THR A 305 5.23 -17.85 20.69
C THR A 305 5.60 -16.40 20.40
N PHE A 306 6.19 -15.71 21.37
CA PHE A 306 6.62 -14.31 21.24
C PHE A 306 8.09 -14.21 20.82
N ILE A 307 8.37 -13.23 19.97
CA ILE A 307 9.71 -12.89 19.47
C ILE A 307 9.95 -11.42 19.78
N VAL A 308 11.03 -11.11 20.51
CA VAL A 308 11.47 -9.74 20.79
C VAL A 308 12.65 -9.42 19.90
N ARG A 309 12.65 -8.22 19.33
CA ARG A 309 13.74 -7.64 18.54
C ARG A 309 14.11 -6.28 19.12
N GLN A 310 15.34 -5.87 18.90
CA GLN A 310 15.87 -4.56 19.23
C GLN A 310 16.72 -4.13 18.03
N GLU A 311 16.45 -2.95 17.48
CA GLU A 311 17.12 -2.46 16.27
C GLU A 311 18.51 -1.86 16.58
N GLN A 312 18.62 -1.10 17.68
CA GLN A 312 19.86 -0.42 18.07
C GLN A 312 20.17 -0.57 19.57
N GLY A 313 21.43 -0.41 19.93
CA GLY A 313 21.90 -0.44 21.32
C GLY A 313 22.55 -1.75 21.75
N ASP A 314 23.29 -1.73 22.86
CA ASP A 314 23.99 -2.91 23.38
C ASP A 314 22.99 -3.97 23.86
N THR A 315 23.04 -5.18 23.30
CA THR A 315 22.18 -6.32 23.65
C THR A 315 22.73 -7.21 24.76
N LEU A 316 24.04 -7.17 25.02
CA LEU A 316 24.73 -7.97 26.04
C LEU A 316 24.53 -7.39 27.45
N ASN A 317 24.52 -6.06 27.55
CA ASN A 317 24.34 -5.34 28.82
C ASN A 317 22.89 -4.92 29.11
N THR A 318 21.93 -5.41 28.30
CA THR A 318 20.51 -5.06 28.40
C THR A 318 19.69 -6.17 29.07
N LYS A 319 18.84 -5.77 30.02
CA LYS A 319 17.88 -6.64 30.71
C LYS A 319 16.50 -6.46 30.10
N TYR A 320 15.82 -7.57 29.80
CA TYR A 320 14.47 -7.58 29.23
C TYR A 320 13.48 -8.03 30.29
N GLN A 321 12.66 -7.10 30.79
CA GLN A 321 11.54 -7.39 31.70
C GLN A 321 10.31 -7.69 30.85
N VAL A 322 9.70 -8.87 31.01
CA VAL A 322 8.54 -9.32 30.25
C VAL A 322 7.36 -9.54 31.19
N ASP A 323 6.21 -8.96 30.85
CA ASP A 323 4.92 -9.17 31.50
C ASP A 323 3.91 -9.61 30.43
N LEU A 324 3.32 -10.79 30.58
CA LEU A 324 2.39 -11.36 29.60
C LEU A 324 0.91 -10.99 29.87
N GLY A 325 0.64 -10.16 30.88
CA GLY A 325 -0.67 -9.60 31.18
C GLY A 325 -1.63 -10.53 31.93
N ASP A 326 -1.27 -11.79 32.16
CA ASP A 326 -2.02 -12.78 32.94
C ASP A 326 -1.47 -13.01 34.36
N GLY A 327 -0.45 -12.24 34.74
CA GLY A 327 0.30 -12.38 35.98
C GLY A 327 1.67 -13.03 35.81
N PHE A 328 1.98 -13.62 34.66
CA PHE A 328 3.34 -14.08 34.36
C PHE A 328 4.28 -12.89 34.17
N LYS A 329 5.34 -12.84 34.97
CA LYS A 329 6.43 -11.86 34.87
C LYS A 329 7.78 -12.56 34.95
N ALA A 330 8.66 -12.24 34.02
CA ALA A 330 10.01 -12.81 33.96
C ALA A 330 11.03 -11.75 33.53
N ILE A 331 12.30 -11.96 33.90
CA ILE A 331 13.42 -11.12 33.48
C ILE A 331 14.41 -12.00 32.73
N TYR A 332 14.74 -11.58 31.51
CA TYR A 332 15.68 -12.25 30.61
C TYR A 332 16.89 -11.37 30.33
N VAL A 333 17.97 -11.99 29.85
CA VAL A 333 19.21 -11.33 29.42
C VAL A 333 19.62 -11.99 28.09
N ASN A 334 20.23 -11.24 27.18
CA ASN A 334 20.65 -11.71 25.84
C ASN A 334 19.52 -12.28 24.94
N LEU A 335 18.25 -11.95 25.21
CA LEU A 335 17.11 -12.57 24.53
C LEU A 335 17.06 -12.31 23.02
N THR A 336 17.49 -11.12 22.60
CA THR A 336 17.65 -10.74 21.18
C THR A 336 18.85 -11.42 20.53
N MET A 337 19.91 -11.71 21.29
CA MET A 337 21.13 -12.38 20.81
C MET A 337 20.95 -13.89 20.63
N THR A 338 20.20 -14.55 21.50
CA THR A 338 19.91 -15.98 21.36
C THR A 338 18.84 -16.25 20.30
N GLY A 339 17.97 -15.26 20.04
CA GLY A 339 16.80 -15.43 19.18
C GLY A 339 15.78 -16.45 19.75
N GLU A 340 15.91 -16.82 21.02
CA GLU A 340 15.04 -17.81 21.65
C GLU A 340 13.65 -17.22 21.89
N PRO A 341 12.59 -17.82 21.33
CA PRO A 341 11.25 -17.28 21.46
C PRO A 341 10.59 -17.72 22.77
N ILE A 342 9.83 -16.81 23.38
CA ILE A 342 9.09 -17.08 24.61
C ILE A 342 7.80 -17.81 24.24
N ARG A 343 7.67 -19.08 24.65
CA ARG A 343 6.43 -19.85 24.51
C ARG A 343 5.53 -19.66 25.73
N HIS A 344 4.25 -19.44 25.49
CA HIS A 344 3.22 -19.27 26.52
C HIS A 344 1.89 -19.89 26.07
N ARG A 345 0.94 -20.03 26.99
CA ARG A 345 -0.38 -20.60 26.71
C ARG A 345 -1.44 -19.97 27.62
N TYR A 346 -2.41 -19.26 27.03
CA TYR A 346 -3.49 -18.61 27.76
C TYR A 346 -4.69 -19.55 27.92
N GLU A 347 -5.11 -19.83 29.17
CA GLU A 347 -6.24 -20.72 29.45
C GLU A 347 -7.61 -20.01 29.46
N ASN A 348 -7.65 -18.73 29.84
CA ASN A 348 -8.90 -17.98 29.95
C ASN A 348 -9.14 -17.09 28.71
N PRO A 349 -10.37 -17.00 28.17
CA PRO A 349 -10.70 -16.02 27.15
C PRO A 349 -10.60 -14.58 27.67
N GLY A 350 -10.07 -13.66 26.86
CA GLY A 350 -9.89 -12.26 27.23
C GLY A 350 -8.91 -11.51 26.33
N ILE A 351 -8.73 -10.20 26.60
CA ILE A 351 -7.66 -9.40 25.99
C ILE A 351 -6.51 -9.31 26.99
N TYR A 352 -5.31 -9.66 26.55
CA TYR A 352 -4.08 -9.58 27.34
C TYR A 352 -3.17 -8.49 26.79
N ARG A 353 -2.62 -7.66 27.69
CA ARG A 353 -1.60 -6.67 27.35
C ARG A 353 -0.24 -7.25 27.67
N VAL A 354 0.53 -7.58 26.64
CA VAL A 354 1.90 -8.05 26.76
C VAL A 354 2.84 -6.86 26.63
N SER A 355 3.75 -6.68 27.58
CA SER A 355 4.75 -5.60 27.58
C SER A 355 6.15 -6.14 27.82
N VAL A 356 7.11 -5.66 27.03
CA VAL A 356 8.54 -5.92 27.18
C VAL A 356 9.26 -4.60 27.38
N LYS A 357 10.03 -4.48 28.45
CA LYS A 357 10.90 -3.34 28.72
C LYS A 357 12.36 -3.76 28.64
N ALA A 358 13.12 -3.14 27.74
CA ALA A 358 14.57 -3.28 27.65
C ALA A 358 15.23 -2.17 28.47
N GLU A 359 16.20 -2.52 29.34
CA GLU A 359 16.82 -1.54 30.25
C GLU A 359 18.32 -1.82 30.42
N ASN A 360 19.15 -0.79 30.23
CA ASN A 360 20.58 -0.77 30.51
C ASN A 360 20.98 0.55 31.21
N VAL A 361 22.27 0.76 31.50
CA VAL A 361 22.70 1.97 32.24
C VAL A 361 22.74 3.26 31.38
N ALA A 362 22.56 3.16 30.06
CA ALA A 362 22.45 4.31 29.16
C ALA A 362 20.99 4.73 28.92
N GLY A 363 20.02 3.82 29.07
CA GLY A 363 18.60 4.14 28.91
C GLY A 363 17.68 2.91 28.95
N HIS A 364 16.42 3.13 28.56
CA HIS A 364 15.42 2.07 28.45
C HIS A 364 14.50 2.30 27.25
N ASP A 365 13.88 1.23 26.77
CA ASP A 365 12.84 1.22 25.73
C ASP A 365 11.72 0.25 26.14
N GLU A 366 10.50 0.48 25.68
CA GLU A 366 9.32 -0.34 26.03
C GLU A 366 8.44 -0.61 24.81
N SER A 367 8.05 -1.88 24.64
CA SER A 367 7.25 -2.38 23.53
C SER A 367 6.04 -3.12 24.05
N VAL A 368 4.86 -2.88 23.47
CA VAL A 368 3.58 -3.42 23.94
C VAL A 368 2.79 -4.01 22.78
N VAL A 369 2.22 -5.20 22.97
CA VAL A 369 1.28 -5.83 22.04
C VAL A 369 0.04 -6.33 22.78
N PHE A 370 -1.12 -6.21 22.14
CA PHE A 370 -2.39 -6.72 22.67
C PHE A 370 -2.75 -8.05 21.99
N VAL A 371 -2.97 -9.09 22.78
CA VAL A 371 -3.35 -10.43 22.32
C VAL A 371 -4.82 -10.66 22.64
N GLN A 372 -5.58 -11.17 21.67
CA GLN A 372 -6.99 -11.50 21.85
C GLN A 372 -7.15 -13.02 21.95
N VAL A 373 -7.50 -13.51 23.13
CA VAL A 373 -7.71 -14.94 23.38
C VAL A 373 -9.20 -15.23 23.32
N ASN A 374 -9.67 -15.75 22.20
CA ASN A 374 -11.09 -15.89 21.88
C ASN A 374 -11.46 -17.35 21.61
N SER A 375 -12.49 -17.85 22.29
CA SER A 375 -13.09 -19.15 21.96
C SER A 375 -13.67 -19.11 20.54
N PRO A 376 -13.46 -20.13 19.70
CA PRO A 376 -13.96 -20.14 18.34
C PRO A 376 -15.50 -20.13 18.31
N LEU A 377 -16.06 -19.39 17.35
CA LEU A 377 -17.50 -19.41 17.06
C LEU A 377 -17.95 -20.81 16.62
N GLN A 378 -19.03 -21.30 17.23
CA GLN A 378 -19.59 -22.64 16.98
C GLN A 378 -20.84 -22.60 16.10
N ALA A 379 -21.67 -21.58 16.28
CA ALA A 379 -22.90 -21.38 15.52
C ALA A 379 -23.25 -19.89 15.38
N LEU A 380 -23.90 -19.57 14.27
CA LEU A 380 -24.50 -18.27 13.96
C LEU A 380 -25.90 -18.51 13.39
N ASN A 381 -26.89 -17.75 13.84
CA ASN A 381 -28.24 -17.75 13.29
C ASN A 381 -28.80 -16.32 13.20
N LEU A 382 -29.23 -15.92 12.00
CA LEU A 382 -29.87 -14.65 11.71
C LEU A 382 -31.36 -14.71 12.11
N GLU A 383 -31.76 -13.95 13.10
CA GLU A 383 -33.17 -13.75 13.44
C GLU A 383 -33.71 -12.49 12.73
N VAL A 384 -34.72 -12.71 11.87
CA VAL A 384 -35.39 -11.68 11.07
C VAL A 384 -36.84 -12.10 10.80
N VAL A 385 -37.74 -11.12 10.70
CA VAL A 385 -39.14 -11.36 10.32
C VAL A 385 -39.22 -11.72 8.83
N PRO A 386 -39.85 -12.84 8.43
CA PRO A 386 -39.86 -13.27 7.01
C PRO A 386 -40.58 -12.33 6.03
N VAL A 387 -41.50 -11.49 6.52
CA VAL A 387 -42.36 -10.63 5.70
C VAL A 387 -42.41 -9.23 6.30
N ILE A 388 -42.27 -8.19 5.48
CA ILE A 388 -42.45 -6.80 5.93
C ILE A 388 -43.05 -5.85 4.89
N GLY A 389 -43.67 -4.77 5.35
CA GLY A 389 -44.05 -3.62 4.55
C GLY A 389 -42.86 -2.75 4.12
N ARG A 390 -42.94 -2.24 2.90
CA ARG A 390 -42.02 -1.23 2.38
C ARG A 390 -41.83 -0.06 3.35
N ASN A 391 -40.57 0.36 3.55
CA ASN A 391 -40.14 1.44 4.45
C ASN A 391 -40.45 1.25 5.96
N GLN A 392 -40.89 0.07 6.41
CA GLN A 392 -40.99 -0.24 7.84
C GLN A 392 -39.60 -0.63 8.42
N GLU A 393 -39.43 -0.45 9.73
CA GLU A 393 -38.19 -0.75 10.45
C GLU A 393 -38.12 -2.24 10.81
N VAL A 394 -37.02 -2.89 10.43
CA VAL A 394 -36.65 -4.25 10.86
C VAL A 394 -35.50 -4.16 11.83
N ASN A 395 -35.61 -4.86 12.95
CA ASN A 395 -34.44 -5.22 13.75
C ASN A 395 -33.91 -6.59 13.29
N LEU A 396 -32.75 -6.61 12.65
CA LEU A 396 -32.03 -7.83 12.29
C LEU A 396 -31.16 -8.23 13.48
N THR A 397 -31.22 -9.49 13.96
CA THR A 397 -30.42 -9.92 15.12
C THR A 397 -29.54 -11.11 14.77
N ALA A 398 -28.25 -11.05 15.10
CA ALA A 398 -27.28 -12.11 14.91
C ALA A 398 -27.07 -12.88 16.23
N ILE A 399 -27.56 -14.11 16.31
CA ILE A 399 -27.40 -14.97 17.49
C ILE A 399 -26.15 -15.83 17.31
N ILE A 400 -25.11 -15.54 18.10
CA ILE A 400 -23.85 -16.29 18.12
C ILE A 400 -23.74 -17.22 19.33
N LEU A 401 -22.99 -18.32 19.15
CA LEU A 401 -22.56 -19.23 20.20
C LEU A 401 -21.03 -19.40 20.15
N PRO A 402 -20.28 -19.12 21.24
CA PRO A 402 -20.72 -18.55 22.52
C PRO A 402 -21.18 -17.08 22.41
N LYS A 403 -21.95 -16.61 23.40
CA LYS A 403 -22.47 -15.22 23.45
C LYS A 403 -21.39 -14.23 23.89
N ASN A 404 -20.53 -13.82 22.96
CA ASN A 404 -19.41 -12.88 23.19
C ASN A 404 -19.51 -11.63 22.29
N PRO A 405 -20.50 -10.73 22.49
CA PRO A 405 -20.70 -9.58 21.60
C PRO A 405 -19.51 -8.61 21.61
N ASN A 406 -18.89 -8.36 22.77
CA ASN A 406 -17.85 -7.33 22.95
C ASN A 406 -16.59 -7.51 22.09
N LEU A 407 -16.34 -8.71 21.54
CA LEU A 407 -15.15 -9.09 20.78
C LEU A 407 -15.50 -9.71 19.42
N THR A 408 -16.73 -9.51 18.94
CA THR A 408 -17.22 -10.03 17.66
C THR A 408 -17.55 -8.87 16.72
N VAL A 409 -17.05 -8.91 15.49
CA VAL A 409 -17.41 -7.96 14.43
C VAL A 409 -18.46 -8.61 13.54
N PHE A 410 -19.56 -7.89 13.31
CA PHE A 410 -20.65 -8.32 12.43
C PHE A 410 -20.61 -7.55 11.12
N TYR A 411 -20.72 -8.29 10.02
CA TYR A 411 -20.72 -7.81 8.65
C TYR A 411 -22.10 -8.09 8.06
N TRP A 412 -22.79 -7.07 7.56
CA TRP A 412 -24.18 -7.17 7.10
C TRP A 412 -24.31 -6.80 5.62
N TRP A 413 -24.71 -7.75 4.78
CA TRP A 413 -25.10 -7.50 3.40
C TRP A 413 -26.61 -7.45 3.29
N ILE A 414 -27.12 -6.38 2.69
CA ILE A 414 -28.55 -6.13 2.48
C ILE A 414 -28.79 -6.03 0.97
N GLY A 415 -29.49 -7.02 0.41
CA GLY A 415 -29.75 -7.10 -1.02
C GLY A 415 -28.49 -7.34 -1.84
N ASN A 416 -28.30 -6.53 -2.89
CA ASN A 416 -27.24 -6.72 -3.89
C ASN A 416 -26.01 -5.83 -3.64
N ASN A 417 -25.93 -5.14 -2.50
CA ASN A 417 -24.78 -4.30 -2.17
C ASN A 417 -23.56 -5.18 -1.88
N LEU A 418 -22.44 -4.91 -2.56
CA LEU A 418 -21.19 -5.67 -2.39
C LEU A 418 -20.47 -5.34 -1.06
N GLN A 419 -20.54 -4.07 -0.63
CA GLN A 419 -19.93 -3.61 0.61
C GLN A 419 -20.86 -3.92 1.80
N PRO A 420 -20.38 -4.65 2.83
CA PRO A 420 -21.15 -4.86 4.06
C PRO A 420 -21.18 -3.62 4.95
N LEU A 421 -22.23 -3.48 5.74
CA LEU A 421 -22.24 -2.61 6.92
C LEU A 421 -21.55 -3.33 8.09
N LEU A 422 -20.71 -2.62 8.83
CA LEU A 422 -19.99 -3.15 9.99
C LEU A 422 -20.67 -2.71 11.29
N THR A 423 -20.94 -3.65 12.20
CA THR A 423 -21.40 -3.37 13.57
C THR A 423 -20.62 -4.17 14.61
N LEU A 424 -20.48 -3.60 15.81
CA LEU A 424 -20.01 -4.32 17.00
C LEU A 424 -21.20 -4.93 17.78
N ASP A 425 -22.35 -4.25 17.72
CA ASP A 425 -23.60 -4.78 18.26
C ASP A 425 -24.11 -5.95 17.42
N SER A 426 -24.70 -6.95 18.10
CA SER A 426 -25.28 -8.14 17.47
C SER A 426 -26.65 -7.87 16.81
N PHE A 427 -27.00 -6.62 16.54
CA PHE A 427 -28.24 -6.24 15.89
C PHE A 427 -28.06 -5.04 14.95
N LEU A 428 -28.90 -4.95 13.93
CA LEU A 428 -28.91 -3.87 12.95
C LEU A 428 -30.36 -3.47 12.63
N VAL A 429 -30.70 -2.20 12.86
CA VAL A 429 -32.01 -1.65 12.47
C VAL A 429 -31.94 -1.09 11.05
N THR A 430 -32.81 -1.57 10.15
CA THR A 430 -32.79 -1.18 8.73
C THR A 430 -34.19 -1.07 8.12
N LYS A 431 -34.27 -0.53 6.89
CA LYS A 431 -35.50 -0.31 6.11
C LYS A 431 -35.33 -0.81 4.68
N PHE A 432 -36.37 -1.39 4.11
CA PHE A 432 -36.38 -1.86 2.72
C PHE A 432 -37.20 -0.92 1.82
N ALA A 433 -36.51 -0.25 0.89
CA ALA A 433 -37.11 0.74 -0.02
C ALA A 433 -37.71 0.13 -1.31
N VAL A 434 -37.22 -1.05 -1.71
CA VAL A 434 -37.64 -1.80 -2.90
C VAL A 434 -38.48 -3.01 -2.48
N THR A 435 -39.51 -3.32 -3.26
CA THR A 435 -40.42 -4.45 -3.03
C THR A 435 -39.94 -5.71 -3.75
N GLY A 436 -40.11 -6.87 -3.14
CA GLY A 436 -39.66 -8.16 -3.65
C GLY A 436 -38.84 -8.92 -2.62
N ASP A 437 -38.13 -9.94 -3.08
CA ASP A 437 -37.34 -10.83 -2.23
C ASP A 437 -35.95 -10.23 -2.00
N VAL A 438 -35.65 -9.82 -0.77
CA VAL A 438 -34.36 -9.24 -0.40
C VAL A 438 -33.58 -10.25 0.44
N ARG A 439 -32.43 -10.67 -0.06
CA ARG A 439 -31.49 -11.49 0.72
C ARG A 439 -30.79 -10.60 1.76
N VAL A 440 -30.80 -11.05 3.01
CA VAL A 440 -30.03 -10.48 4.10
C VAL A 440 -29.01 -11.54 4.52
N THR A 441 -27.74 -11.17 4.56
CA THR A 441 -26.64 -12.02 5.01
C THR A 441 -25.97 -11.35 6.19
N VAL A 442 -25.68 -12.11 7.23
CA VAL A 442 -24.80 -11.68 8.32
C VAL A 442 -23.62 -12.64 8.44
N GLN A 443 -22.44 -12.08 8.62
CA GLN A 443 -21.24 -12.82 8.95
C GLN A 443 -20.71 -12.30 10.30
N ALA A 444 -20.36 -13.22 11.20
CA ALA A 444 -19.77 -12.90 12.49
C ALA A 444 -18.32 -13.36 12.49
N SER A 445 -17.39 -12.46 12.82
CA SER A 445 -15.96 -12.75 12.96
C SER A 445 -15.52 -12.49 14.41
N CYS A 446 -14.94 -13.49 15.04
CA CYS A 446 -14.33 -13.37 16.37
C CYS A 446 -12.95 -14.05 16.34
N GLY A 447 -11.90 -13.24 16.46
CA GLY A 447 -10.52 -13.68 16.25
C GLY A 447 -10.32 -14.35 14.89
N ASN A 448 -9.74 -15.55 14.87
CA ASN A 448 -9.54 -16.35 13.65
C ASN A 448 -10.74 -17.25 13.29
N SER A 449 -11.94 -16.99 13.84
CA SER A 449 -13.15 -17.79 13.55
C SER A 449 -14.24 -16.94 12.92
N MET A 450 -14.81 -17.43 11.82
CA MET A 450 -15.77 -16.69 11.02
C MET A 450 -16.93 -17.61 10.61
N LEU A 451 -18.17 -17.19 10.86
CA LEU A 451 -19.39 -17.90 10.49
C LEU A 451 -20.33 -16.98 9.72
N GLN A 452 -21.16 -17.53 8.84
CA GLN A 452 -22.09 -16.77 8.00
C GLN A 452 -23.47 -17.44 7.97
N ASP A 453 -24.54 -16.64 8.01
CA ASP A 453 -25.93 -17.08 7.78
C ASP A 453 -26.66 -16.09 6.84
N SER A 454 -27.61 -16.59 6.05
CA SER A 454 -28.32 -15.84 5.03
C SER A 454 -29.80 -16.21 5.00
N LYS A 455 -30.69 -15.21 5.07
CA LYS A 455 -32.15 -15.40 4.98
C LYS A 455 -32.76 -14.46 3.95
N VAL A 456 -33.92 -14.85 3.42
CA VAL A 456 -34.68 -14.05 2.46
C VAL A 456 -35.83 -13.39 3.19
N VAL A 457 -36.00 -12.08 2.98
CA VAL A 457 -37.08 -11.26 3.53
C VAL A 457 -37.97 -10.81 2.38
N HIS A 458 -39.27 -11.07 2.47
CA HIS A 458 -40.24 -10.69 1.45
C HIS A 458 -40.82 -9.31 1.75
N VAL A 459 -40.54 -8.33 0.89
CA VAL A 459 -40.91 -6.92 1.08
C VAL A 459 -42.10 -6.56 0.19
N PHE A 460 -43.25 -6.28 0.81
CA PHE A 460 -44.49 -5.97 0.09
C PHE A 460 -44.94 -4.52 0.26
N ASP A 461 -45.57 -3.95 -0.77
CA ASP A 461 -46.06 -2.56 -0.77
C ASP A 461 -47.43 -2.42 -0.07
N HIS A 462 -48.34 -3.36 -0.33
CA HIS A 462 -49.71 -3.35 0.17
C HIS A 462 -50.18 -4.80 0.43
N PHE A 463 -50.43 -5.14 1.71
CA PHE A 463 -50.97 -6.43 2.13
C PHE A 463 -51.90 -6.26 3.33
N HIS A 464 -52.82 -7.22 3.53
CA HIS A 464 -53.60 -7.32 4.76
C HIS A 464 -53.12 -8.52 5.59
N VAL A 465 -53.04 -8.36 6.90
CA VAL A 465 -52.71 -9.44 7.84
C VAL A 465 -54.00 -9.98 8.45
N LEU A 466 -54.19 -11.30 8.39
CA LEU A 466 -55.23 -12.02 9.10
C LEU A 466 -54.58 -12.92 10.15
N PRO A 467 -54.78 -12.67 11.46
CA PRO A 467 -54.21 -13.52 12.50
C PRO A 467 -54.96 -14.85 12.54
N LEU A 468 -54.20 -15.94 12.54
CA LEU A 468 -54.67 -17.32 12.53
C LEU A 468 -54.30 -18.02 13.83
N LYS A 469 -55.21 -18.90 14.27
CA LYS A 469 -55.08 -19.73 15.45
C LYS A 469 -55.23 -21.20 15.05
N PHE A 470 -54.39 -22.05 15.63
CA PHE A 470 -54.46 -23.49 15.44
C PHE A 470 -55.12 -24.15 16.66
N THR A 471 -55.63 -25.37 16.49
CA THR A 471 -56.02 -26.23 17.62
C THR A 471 -54.81 -26.60 18.47
N LYS A 472 -54.99 -26.62 19.81
CA LYS A 472 -53.95 -26.94 20.81
C LYS A 472 -53.18 -28.24 20.57
N HIS A 473 -53.74 -29.20 19.82
CA HIS A 473 -53.05 -30.43 19.44
C HIS A 473 -51.78 -30.18 18.61
N LEU A 474 -51.69 -29.06 17.87
CA LEU A 474 -50.48 -28.71 17.11
C LEU A 474 -49.31 -28.33 18.04
N ASP A 475 -49.59 -27.71 19.19
CA ASP A 475 -48.58 -27.29 20.17
C ASP A 475 -47.77 -28.48 20.73
N MET A 476 -48.41 -29.64 20.85
CA MET A 476 -47.78 -30.89 21.33
C MET A 476 -46.72 -31.45 20.37
N TYR A 477 -46.71 -31.00 19.11
CA TYR A 477 -45.82 -31.48 18.05
C TYR A 477 -45.04 -30.33 17.38
N ASN A 478 -45.01 -29.15 17.98
CA ASN A 478 -44.25 -28.00 17.49
C ASN A 478 -42.79 -28.07 18.01
N PRO A 479 -41.80 -28.39 17.17
CA PRO A 479 -40.40 -28.50 17.60
C PRO A 479 -39.70 -27.14 17.73
N ASN A 480 -40.39 -26.04 17.46
CA ASN A 480 -39.86 -24.67 17.35
C ASN A 480 -38.72 -24.48 16.32
N ILE A 481 -38.64 -25.38 15.32
CA ILE A 481 -37.67 -25.35 14.22
C ILE A 481 -38.21 -24.48 13.06
N PRO A 482 -37.40 -23.60 12.42
CA PRO A 482 -37.83 -22.73 11.32
C PRO A 482 -38.43 -23.46 10.12
N GLU A 483 -37.80 -24.54 9.67
CA GLU A 483 -38.17 -25.33 8.50
C GLU A 483 -39.57 -25.95 8.68
N TRP A 484 -39.86 -26.44 9.89
CA TRP A 484 -41.19 -26.94 10.25
C TRP A 484 -42.26 -25.84 10.19
N ARG A 485 -41.93 -24.62 10.65
CA ARG A 485 -42.84 -23.46 10.58
C ARG A 485 -43.14 -23.07 9.13
N GLU A 486 -42.14 -23.15 8.25
CA GLU A 486 -42.31 -22.89 6.83
C GLU A 486 -43.20 -23.94 6.15
N ASP A 487 -42.98 -25.24 6.42
CA ASP A 487 -43.81 -26.32 5.87
C ASP A 487 -45.28 -26.22 6.31
N ILE A 488 -45.54 -25.94 7.60
CA ILE A 488 -46.91 -25.69 8.09
C ILE A 488 -47.51 -24.45 7.40
N GLY A 489 -46.73 -23.37 7.23
CA GLY A 489 -47.14 -22.19 6.48
C GLY A 489 -47.54 -22.50 5.04
N ARG A 490 -46.72 -23.29 4.32
CA ARG A 490 -47.01 -23.75 2.95
C ARG A 490 -48.28 -24.61 2.88
N VAL A 491 -48.49 -25.51 3.84
CA VAL A 491 -49.71 -26.34 3.91
C VAL A 491 -50.96 -25.49 4.11
N VAL A 492 -50.95 -24.55 5.05
CA VAL A 492 -52.10 -23.64 5.30
C VAL A 492 -52.39 -22.78 4.07
N THR A 493 -51.35 -22.23 3.44
CA THR A 493 -51.48 -21.37 2.25
C THR A 493 -52.15 -22.11 1.09
N ARG A 494 -51.75 -23.36 0.82
CA ARG A 494 -52.37 -24.23 -0.20
C ARG A 494 -53.84 -24.54 0.07
N LEU A 495 -54.19 -24.81 1.32
CA LEU A 495 -55.57 -25.13 1.70
C LEU A 495 -56.48 -23.90 1.56
N VAL A 496 -56.02 -22.71 1.98
CA VAL A 496 -56.77 -21.46 1.81
C VAL A 496 -56.94 -21.13 0.32
N ALA A 497 -55.88 -21.27 -0.48
CA ALA A 497 -55.95 -21.07 -1.94
C ALA A 497 -56.99 -21.99 -2.59
N LYS A 498 -56.97 -23.29 -2.25
CA LYS A 498 -57.88 -24.31 -2.79
C LYS A 498 -59.35 -24.05 -2.43
N GLU A 499 -59.67 -23.72 -1.18
CA GLU A 499 -61.05 -23.49 -0.74
C GLU A 499 -61.63 -22.16 -1.24
N THR A 500 -60.79 -21.14 -1.45
CA THR A 500 -61.25 -19.79 -1.83
C THR A 500 -61.13 -19.47 -3.33
N ASN A 501 -60.50 -20.34 -4.13
CA ASN A 501 -60.08 -20.07 -5.51
C ASN A 501 -59.24 -18.78 -5.67
N ILE A 502 -58.48 -18.41 -4.63
CA ILE A 502 -57.52 -17.31 -4.65
C ILE A 502 -56.15 -17.88 -5.03
N PRO A 503 -55.38 -17.26 -5.95
CA PRO A 503 -54.06 -17.74 -6.33
C PRO A 503 -53.10 -17.88 -5.13
N GLU A 504 -52.42 -19.01 -5.02
CA GLU A 504 -51.46 -19.33 -3.94
C GLU A 504 -50.36 -18.26 -3.84
N GLU A 505 -49.88 -17.77 -4.98
CA GLU A 505 -48.93 -16.65 -5.12
C GLU A 505 -49.38 -15.30 -4.50
N THR A 506 -50.66 -15.16 -4.12
CA THR A 506 -51.20 -13.96 -3.45
C THR A 506 -51.47 -14.15 -1.96
N LEU A 507 -51.06 -15.29 -1.40
CA LEU A 507 -51.23 -15.66 -0.01
C LEU A 507 -49.89 -16.11 0.58
N MET A 508 -49.56 -15.70 1.79
CA MET A 508 -48.37 -16.16 2.49
C MET A 508 -48.64 -16.33 3.98
N THR A 509 -48.51 -17.54 4.51
CA THR A 509 -48.73 -17.84 5.92
C THR A 509 -47.41 -17.90 6.67
N VAL A 510 -47.21 -17.03 7.66
CA VAL A 510 -46.02 -17.02 8.53
C VAL A 510 -46.40 -17.55 9.92
N VAL A 511 -45.93 -18.74 10.27
CA VAL A 511 -46.10 -19.29 11.63
C VAL A 511 -45.10 -18.64 12.57
N LYS A 512 -45.57 -18.16 13.73
CA LYS A 512 -44.75 -17.46 14.73
C LYS A 512 -43.92 -18.46 15.56
N PRO A 513 -42.73 -18.06 16.06
CA PRO A 513 -41.97 -18.86 17.01
C PRO A 513 -42.64 -18.88 18.39
N GLY A 514 -42.41 -19.96 19.15
CA GLY A 514 -42.97 -20.13 20.50
C GLY A 514 -44.36 -20.79 20.56
N LEU A 515 -44.94 -20.78 21.76
CA LEU A 515 -46.24 -21.37 22.09
C LEU A 515 -47.14 -20.32 22.78
N PRO A 516 -48.47 -20.31 22.54
CA PRO A 516 -49.22 -21.21 21.66
C PRO A 516 -48.95 -20.93 20.17
N THR A 517 -49.03 -21.96 19.35
CA THR A 517 -48.75 -21.85 17.91
C THR A 517 -49.80 -20.95 17.26
N THR A 518 -49.33 -19.86 16.66
CA THR A 518 -50.13 -18.85 15.95
C THR A 518 -49.47 -18.54 14.61
N ALA A 519 -50.24 -18.05 13.65
CA ALA A 519 -49.70 -17.62 12.37
C ALA A 519 -50.35 -16.33 11.90
N ASP A 520 -49.65 -15.60 11.04
CA ASP A 520 -50.19 -14.44 10.35
C ASP A 520 -50.32 -14.80 8.86
N LEU A 521 -51.53 -14.71 8.31
CA LEU A 521 -51.79 -14.86 6.87
C LEU A 521 -51.74 -13.49 6.20
N HIS A 522 -50.72 -13.27 5.40
CA HIS A 522 -50.53 -12.09 4.58
C HIS A 522 -51.25 -12.28 3.24
N VAL A 523 -52.23 -11.43 2.97
CA VAL A 523 -53.01 -11.41 1.71
C VAL A 523 -52.50 -10.27 0.84
N LEU A 524 -51.87 -10.62 -0.28
CA LEU A 524 -51.22 -9.67 -1.19
C LEU A 524 -52.23 -9.02 -2.15
N LEU A 525 -52.06 -7.72 -2.39
CA LEU A 525 -52.95 -6.93 -3.23
C LEU A 525 -52.35 -6.69 -4.62
N PRO A 526 -52.96 -7.18 -5.73
CA PRO A 526 -52.42 -7.01 -7.08
C PRO A 526 -52.16 -5.54 -7.42
N ALA A 527 -50.99 -5.22 -7.97
CA ALA A 527 -50.58 -3.84 -8.25
C ALA A 527 -51.32 -3.22 -9.45
N ASN A 528 -51.66 -4.01 -10.47
CA ASN A 528 -52.13 -3.55 -11.78
C ASN A 528 -53.64 -3.18 -11.86
N GLN A 529 -54.23 -2.61 -10.79
CA GLN A 529 -55.63 -2.14 -10.83
C GLN A 529 -55.82 -0.75 -10.20
N PRO A 530 -56.70 0.10 -10.78
CA PRO A 530 -56.96 1.44 -10.26
C PRO A 530 -57.54 1.39 -8.84
N LYS A 531 -57.06 2.27 -7.95
CA LYS A 531 -57.28 2.23 -6.49
C LYS A 531 -58.73 1.92 -6.06
N ARG A 532 -59.73 2.48 -6.75
CA ARG A 532 -61.16 2.27 -6.45
C ARG A 532 -61.68 0.85 -6.76
N LYS A 533 -61.13 0.16 -7.79
CA LYS A 533 -61.43 -1.26 -8.08
C LYS A 533 -60.60 -2.21 -7.22
N ARG A 534 -59.39 -1.79 -6.81
CA ARG A 534 -58.48 -2.55 -5.93
C ARG A 534 -59.11 -2.83 -4.55
N SER A 535 -59.73 -1.83 -3.90
CA SER A 535 -60.43 -2.04 -2.61
C SER A 535 -61.67 -2.94 -2.72
N VAL A 536 -62.57 -2.67 -3.67
CA VAL A 536 -63.82 -3.46 -3.81
C VAL A 536 -63.55 -4.94 -4.14
N THR A 537 -62.39 -5.26 -4.72
CA THR A 537 -61.96 -6.65 -4.97
C THR A 537 -61.16 -7.26 -3.82
N SER A 538 -60.38 -6.47 -3.06
CA SER A 538 -59.72 -6.95 -1.84
C SER A 538 -60.71 -7.35 -0.76
N ASP A 539 -61.74 -6.53 -0.56
CA ASP A 539 -62.70 -6.73 0.52
C ASP A 539 -63.52 -8.00 0.30
N LYS A 540 -63.80 -8.33 -0.97
CA LYS A 540 -64.41 -9.61 -1.37
C LYS A 540 -63.47 -10.81 -1.16
N ARG A 541 -62.18 -10.69 -1.49
CA ARG A 541 -61.18 -11.75 -1.23
C ARG A 541 -61.04 -12.03 0.27
N ILE A 542 -60.91 -10.97 1.07
CA ILE A 542 -60.80 -11.07 2.53
C ILE A 542 -62.08 -11.66 3.13
N ALA A 543 -63.26 -11.24 2.66
CA ALA A 543 -64.54 -11.82 3.10
C ALA A 543 -64.62 -13.34 2.79
N ALA A 544 -64.19 -13.77 1.59
CA ALA A 544 -64.16 -15.19 1.23
C ALA A 544 -63.19 -16.01 2.12
N ILE A 545 -61.99 -15.49 2.40
CA ILE A 545 -61.03 -16.13 3.32
C ILE A 545 -61.61 -16.21 4.75
N LYS A 546 -62.19 -15.12 5.26
CA LYS A 546 -62.82 -15.11 6.58
C LYS A 546 -64.00 -16.10 6.66
N GLN A 547 -64.80 -16.21 5.59
CA GLN A 547 -65.90 -17.17 5.50
C GLN A 547 -65.38 -18.62 5.52
N ALA A 548 -64.34 -18.95 4.76
CA ALA A 548 -63.75 -20.30 4.73
C ALA A 548 -63.14 -20.73 6.08
N LEU A 549 -62.47 -19.80 6.77
CA LEU A 549 -61.90 -20.04 8.11
C LEU A 549 -63.00 -20.21 9.18
N ASN A 550 -64.03 -19.36 9.15
CA ASN A 550 -65.14 -19.41 10.11
C ASN A 550 -66.10 -20.59 9.86
N ALA A 551 -66.22 -21.06 8.62
CA ALA A 551 -66.96 -22.28 8.28
C ALA A 551 -66.20 -23.58 8.66
N HIS A 552 -64.97 -23.46 9.17
CA HIS A 552 -64.11 -24.58 9.55
C HIS A 552 -63.67 -25.50 8.40
N ASN A 553 -63.66 -24.98 7.16
CA ASN A 553 -63.23 -25.73 5.98
C ASN A 553 -61.71 -26.00 5.95
N ILE A 554 -60.90 -25.17 6.63
CA ILE A 554 -59.43 -25.25 6.61
C ILE A 554 -58.94 -26.17 7.74
N SER A 555 -58.72 -27.44 7.40
CA SER A 555 -58.11 -28.43 8.30
C SER A 555 -57.07 -29.31 7.60
N PHE A 556 -56.10 -29.82 8.35
CA PHE A 556 -55.11 -30.78 7.87
C PHE A 556 -54.85 -31.89 8.88
N PHE A 557 -54.42 -33.05 8.36
CA PHE A 557 -54.17 -34.24 9.16
C PHE A 557 -52.70 -34.29 9.61
N LEU A 558 -52.47 -34.41 10.92
CA LEU A 558 -51.14 -34.55 11.51
C LEU A 558 -50.82 -36.04 11.76
N ARG A 559 -49.55 -36.45 11.53
CA ARG A 559 -49.08 -37.79 11.90
C ARG A 559 -49.25 -38.00 13.41
N GLY A 560 -50.26 -38.78 13.79
CA GLY A 560 -50.75 -38.91 15.16
C GLY A 560 -52.25 -39.13 15.28
N GLY A 561 -53.02 -38.98 14.18
CA GLY A 561 -54.47 -39.25 14.18
C GLY A 561 -55.34 -38.03 14.48
N TYR A 562 -54.72 -36.86 14.70
CA TYR A 562 -55.39 -35.61 15.04
C TYR A 562 -55.57 -34.73 13.81
N TRP A 563 -56.77 -34.16 13.68
CA TRP A 563 -57.06 -33.07 12.74
C TRP A 563 -56.69 -31.73 13.38
N VAL A 564 -55.88 -30.95 12.69
CA VAL A 564 -55.55 -29.58 13.06
C VAL A 564 -56.48 -28.65 12.28
N LEU A 565 -57.30 -27.89 13.01
CA LEU A 565 -58.19 -26.88 12.45
C LEU A 565 -57.53 -25.51 12.53
N VAL A 566 -57.70 -24.70 11.47
CA VAL A 566 -57.21 -23.33 11.39
C VAL A 566 -58.40 -22.38 11.42
N THR A 567 -58.46 -21.50 12.41
CA THR A 567 -59.49 -20.47 12.53
C THR A 567 -58.85 -19.08 12.51
N LEU A 568 -59.65 -18.03 12.32
CA LEU A 568 -59.22 -16.70 12.72
C LEU A 568 -58.94 -16.71 14.22
N ALA A 569 -57.93 -15.96 14.65
CA ALA A 569 -57.87 -15.47 16.01
C ALA A 569 -58.85 -14.31 16.11
N ASP A 570 -59.75 -14.33 17.11
CA ASP A 570 -60.58 -13.16 17.41
C ASP A 570 -59.66 -11.96 17.66
N SER A 571 -59.93 -10.87 16.95
CA SER A 571 -59.26 -9.60 17.21
C SER A 571 -59.78 -9.08 18.53
N ASP A 572 -59.03 -9.33 19.61
CA ASP A 572 -59.25 -8.77 20.94
C ASP A 572 -58.85 -7.27 20.91
N SER A 573 -59.64 -6.53 20.13
CA SER A 573 -59.54 -5.10 19.86
C SER A 573 -60.93 -4.47 19.85
N ASP A 574 -61.86 -5.00 20.66
CA ASP A 574 -62.88 -4.15 21.24
C ASP A 574 -62.30 -3.64 22.56
N SER A 575 -61.95 -2.36 22.59
CA SER A 575 -61.45 -1.74 23.81
C SER A 575 -62.48 -1.92 24.91
N GLN A 576 -62.11 -2.49 26.05
CA GLN A 576 -62.92 -2.43 27.28
C GLN A 576 -63.05 -0.96 27.74
N ARG A 577 -63.90 -0.21 27.06
CA ARG A 577 -64.56 0.98 27.59
C ARG A 577 -65.51 0.51 28.68
N ILE A 578 -64.96 0.27 29.87
CA ILE A 578 -65.72 0.17 31.11
C ILE A 578 -66.28 1.56 31.40
N GLY A 579 -67.39 1.88 30.74
CA GLY A 579 -68.27 2.97 31.11
C GLY A 579 -69.00 2.58 32.39
N GLY A 580 -68.43 2.90 33.55
CA GLY A 580 -69.06 2.60 34.85
C GLY A 580 -68.08 2.60 36.01
N GLY A 581 -67.57 3.78 36.42
CA GLY A 581 -66.53 3.82 37.46
C GLY A 581 -66.19 5.19 38.06
N SER A 582 -67.13 6.16 38.06
CA SER A 582 -66.89 7.53 38.57
C SER A 582 -66.32 7.60 39.99
N GLY A 583 -66.60 6.58 40.83
CA GLY A 583 -66.07 6.49 42.20
C GLY A 583 -64.60 6.10 42.33
N TYR A 584 -64.01 5.36 41.38
CA TYR A 584 -62.66 4.79 41.58
C TYR A 584 -61.57 5.87 41.56
N TRP A 585 -61.65 6.81 40.62
CA TRP A 585 -60.72 7.94 40.54
C TRP A 585 -60.83 8.88 41.74
N ALA A 586 -62.04 9.09 42.28
CA ALA A 586 -62.23 9.87 43.50
C ALA A 586 -61.55 9.21 44.72
N ILE A 587 -61.64 7.88 44.85
CA ILE A 587 -61.00 7.11 45.92
C ILE A 587 -59.48 7.16 45.79
N VAL A 588 -58.93 6.98 44.58
CA VAL A 588 -57.47 7.06 44.35
C VAL A 588 -56.93 8.47 44.67
N VAL A 589 -57.63 9.53 44.24
CA VAL A 589 -57.23 10.92 44.55
C VAL A 589 -57.30 11.20 46.06
N LEU A 590 -58.36 10.75 46.75
CA LEU A 590 -58.46 10.87 48.21
C LEU A 590 -57.35 10.10 48.94
N PHE A 591 -56.97 8.92 48.45
CA PHE A 591 -55.91 8.10 49.04
C PHE A 591 -54.53 8.76 48.88
N VAL A 592 -54.25 9.33 47.70
CA VAL A 592 -53.02 10.11 47.45
C VAL A 592 -52.97 11.38 48.31
N ILE A 593 -54.08 12.11 48.43
CA ILE A 593 -54.17 13.28 49.32
C ILE A 593 -53.94 12.90 50.78
N CYS A 594 -54.49 11.77 51.25
CA CYS A 594 -54.22 11.25 52.59
C CYS A 594 -52.75 10.89 52.80
N LEU A 595 -52.11 10.22 51.84
CA LEU A 595 -50.67 9.88 51.93
C LEU A 595 -49.79 11.14 52.00
N VAL A 596 -50.08 12.16 51.20
CA VAL A 596 -49.35 13.45 51.25
C VAL A 596 -49.58 14.17 52.58
N ALA A 597 -50.82 14.19 53.09
CA ALA A 597 -51.13 14.80 54.39
C ALA A 597 -50.44 14.07 55.57
N VAL A 598 -50.40 12.73 55.54
CA VAL A 598 -49.70 11.92 56.54
C VAL A 598 -48.18 12.13 56.45
N GLY A 599 -47.60 12.16 55.24
CA GLY A 599 -46.19 12.46 55.03
C GLY A 599 -45.80 13.85 55.56
N ALA A 600 -46.62 14.87 55.27
CA ALA A 600 -46.44 16.22 55.80
C ALA A 600 -46.55 16.26 57.34
N PHE A 601 -47.49 15.52 57.94
CA PHE A 601 -47.63 15.44 59.40
C PHE A 601 -46.44 14.74 60.08
N ILE A 602 -45.90 13.69 59.47
CA ILE A 602 -44.69 12.99 59.94
C ILE A 602 -43.47 13.92 59.87
N LEU A 603 -43.26 14.62 58.75
CA LEU A 603 -42.20 15.60 58.60
C LEU A 603 -42.34 16.77 59.60
N TYR A 604 -43.56 17.26 59.82
CA TYR A 604 -43.84 18.30 60.83
C TYR A 604 -43.54 17.83 62.25
N LYS A 605 -43.84 16.57 62.59
CA LYS A 605 -43.52 15.95 63.89
C LYS A 605 -42.01 15.76 64.08
N PHE A 606 -41.29 15.29 63.07
CA PHE A 606 -39.83 15.13 63.13
C PHE A 606 -39.09 16.47 63.24
N LYS A 607 -39.52 17.50 62.51
CA LYS A 607 -38.90 18.84 62.54
C LYS A 607 -39.03 19.58 63.89
N ARG A 608 -39.83 19.06 64.84
CA ARG A 608 -40.01 19.61 66.20
C ARG A 608 -39.33 18.81 67.32
N LYS A 609 -38.60 17.73 67.02
CA LYS A 609 -37.87 16.93 68.04
C LYS A 609 -36.45 16.58 67.62
N LEU A 610 -35.54 17.55 67.69
CA LEU A 610 -34.11 17.33 67.90
C LEU A 610 -33.40 18.64 68.30
N PRO A 611 -32.91 18.79 69.55
CA PRO A 611 -31.92 19.81 69.88
C PRO A 611 -30.54 19.35 69.38
N GLY A 612 -29.76 20.25 68.77
CA GLY A 612 -28.55 19.87 68.04
C GLY A 612 -27.27 19.80 68.88
N ARG A 613 -26.20 19.25 68.28
CA ARG A 613 -24.80 19.70 68.46
C ARG A 613 -23.89 19.10 67.38
N ASN A 614 -23.26 19.99 66.62
CA ASN A 614 -21.94 19.97 65.95
C ASN A 614 -21.10 18.66 65.93
N VAL A 615 -20.41 18.39 64.81
CA VAL A 615 -18.96 18.66 64.63
C VAL A 615 -18.45 18.25 63.22
N TYR A 616 -17.80 19.22 62.55
CA TYR A 616 -16.76 19.16 61.50
C TYR A 616 -16.60 17.98 60.51
N ALA A 617 -16.61 18.34 59.23
CA ALA A 617 -15.52 18.05 58.29
C ALA A 617 -15.12 19.36 57.57
N GLN A 618 -13.86 19.47 57.12
CA GLN A 618 -13.18 20.76 56.93
C GLN A 618 -13.13 21.17 55.45
N MET A 619 -13.49 22.43 55.16
CA MET A 619 -13.37 23.04 53.82
C MET A 619 -12.06 23.82 53.69
N HIS A 620 -11.46 23.79 52.50
CA HIS A 620 -10.55 24.84 52.05
C HIS A 620 -10.75 25.14 50.55
N ASN A 621 -11.53 26.19 50.30
CA ASN A 621 -11.23 27.30 49.37
C ASN A 621 -9.79 27.30 48.80
N GLU A 622 -9.48 27.67 47.55
CA GLU A 622 -10.12 28.59 46.57
C GLU A 622 -9.65 28.17 45.13
N LYS A 623 -10.07 28.73 43.97
CA LYS A 623 -10.86 29.93 43.60
C LYS A 623 -11.46 29.76 42.18
N GLU A 624 -12.48 30.54 41.84
CA GLU A 624 -12.78 31.00 40.47
C GLU A 624 -12.84 32.53 40.48
N GLN A 625 -12.46 33.18 39.36
CA GLN A 625 -12.64 34.63 39.21
C GLN A 625 -12.97 34.98 37.74
N GLU A 626 -14.10 35.62 37.54
CA GLU A 626 -14.55 36.25 36.29
C GLU A 626 -13.55 37.37 35.90
N MET A 627 -13.45 37.91 34.67
CA MET A 627 -14.54 38.52 33.89
C MET A 627 -14.00 39.11 32.56
N THR A 628 -14.81 39.09 31.49
CA THR A 628 -14.86 40.05 30.33
C THR A 628 -13.63 40.43 29.48
N SER A 629 -13.83 40.39 28.15
CA SER A 629 -13.26 41.34 27.16
C SER A 629 -14.20 41.43 25.91
N PRO A 630 -14.27 42.54 25.14
CA PRO A 630 -15.47 42.88 24.36
C PRO A 630 -15.39 42.74 22.82
N VAL A 631 -16.57 42.57 22.19
CA VAL A 631 -17.14 43.29 21.02
C VAL A 631 -16.14 44.16 20.21
N ASN A 632 -15.92 43.99 18.89
CA ASN A 632 -16.88 44.35 17.81
C ASN A 632 -16.43 43.94 16.36
N HIS A 633 -17.41 43.79 15.43
CA HIS A 633 -17.43 43.99 13.93
C HIS A 633 -16.18 43.70 13.03
N SER A 634 -16.29 43.27 11.74
CA SER A 634 -17.44 42.97 10.84
C SER A 634 -16.99 42.27 9.53
N GLU A 635 -17.94 41.55 8.90
CA GLU A 635 -18.13 41.30 7.44
C GLU A 635 -17.15 40.44 6.60
N ASP A 636 -17.76 39.37 6.02
CA ASP A 636 -17.69 38.85 4.64
C ASP A 636 -16.38 38.20 4.09
N THR A 637 -16.40 37.19 3.20
CA THR A 637 -17.45 36.65 2.30
C THR A 637 -17.35 35.11 2.11
N GLN A 638 -18.07 34.55 1.12
CA GLN A 638 -18.37 33.11 0.91
C GLN A 638 -17.36 32.30 0.04
N ASN A 639 -17.66 30.99 -0.11
CA ASN A 639 -17.22 29.99 -1.12
C ASN A 639 -16.03 29.09 -0.69
N ILE A 640 -16.18 27.75 -0.59
CA ILE A 640 -16.52 26.71 -1.59
C ILE A 640 -15.39 26.46 -2.60
N ILE A 641 -14.59 25.42 -2.33
CA ILE A 641 -13.59 24.73 -3.18
C ILE A 641 -13.52 23.30 -2.58
N GLN A 642 -14.14 22.22 -3.11
CA GLN A 642 -13.75 21.41 -4.29
C GLN A 642 -12.23 21.15 -4.37
N GLY A 643 -11.66 20.00 -4.02
CA GLY A 643 -12.22 18.65 -4.18
C GLY A 643 -12.05 18.19 -5.62
N GLU A 644 -10.80 17.92 -6.01
CA GLU A 644 -10.43 17.19 -7.23
C GLU A 644 -9.64 15.94 -6.85
N GLU A 645 -9.91 14.86 -7.58
CA GLU A 645 -9.33 13.53 -7.39
C GLU A 645 -7.90 13.47 -7.95
N PHE A 646 -7.03 12.74 -7.27
CA PHE A 646 -5.87 12.13 -7.92
C PHE A 646 -6.22 10.67 -8.26
N ILE A 647 -5.89 10.29 -9.50
CA ILE A 647 -6.09 8.95 -10.05
C ILE A 647 -4.78 8.19 -9.89
N ASP A 648 -4.79 7.11 -9.11
CA ASP A 648 -3.73 6.10 -9.11
C ASP A 648 -4.19 4.90 -9.96
N ASP A 649 -3.62 4.77 -11.16
CA ASP A 649 -3.78 3.59 -12.03
C ASP A 649 -2.55 2.67 -11.86
N ASP A 650 -2.67 1.66 -10.99
CA ASP A 650 -1.74 0.52 -10.94
C ASP A 650 -2.22 -0.59 -11.89
N LEU A 651 -1.46 -0.88 -12.95
CA LEU A 651 -1.70 -2.03 -13.84
C LEU A 651 -0.41 -2.79 -14.14
N ASP A 652 0.12 -3.47 -13.12
CA ASP A 652 1.28 -4.34 -13.27
C ASP A 652 0.89 -5.67 -13.94
N SER A 653 1.59 -6.05 -15.00
CA SER A 653 1.34 -7.29 -15.76
C SER A 653 2.55 -8.21 -15.78
N GLN A 654 2.63 -9.10 -14.78
CA GLN A 654 3.65 -10.15 -14.75
C GLN A 654 3.36 -11.22 -15.81
N THR A 655 4.31 -11.41 -16.73
CA THR A 655 4.40 -12.62 -17.56
C THR A 655 5.74 -13.30 -17.32
N SER A 656 5.68 -14.59 -16.95
CA SER A 656 6.83 -15.42 -16.63
C SER A 656 7.10 -16.43 -17.75
N VAL A 657 8.33 -16.48 -18.25
CA VAL A 657 8.78 -17.47 -19.24
C VAL A 657 10.15 -18.02 -18.84
N HIS A 658 10.24 -19.34 -18.69
CA HIS A 658 11.49 -20.07 -18.46
C HIS A 658 12.35 -20.15 -19.72
N PRO A 659 13.69 -20.06 -19.61
CA PRO A 659 14.60 -20.65 -20.59
C PRO A 659 14.92 -22.11 -20.23
N GLY A 660 14.61 -23.02 -21.16
CA GLY A 660 15.02 -24.42 -21.12
C GLY A 660 16.16 -24.68 -22.10
N SER A 661 17.12 -25.49 -21.64
CA SER A 661 18.21 -26.14 -22.38
C SER A 661 18.06 -26.31 -23.90
N LEU A 662 19.05 -25.80 -24.65
CA LEU A 662 19.93 -26.60 -25.52
C LEU A 662 21.21 -25.84 -25.89
#